data_AF-C5AZ09-F1
#
_entry.id   AF-C5AZ09-F1
#
_cell.length_a   1.000
_cell.length_b   1.000
_cell.length_c   1.000
_cell.angle_alpha   90.00
_cell.angle_beta   90.00
_cell.angle_gamma   90.00
#
_symmetry.space_group_name_H-M   'P 1'
#
loop_
_entity.id
_entity.type
_entity.pdbx_description
1 polymer ?
#
loop_
_entity_poly.entity_id
_entity_poly.type
_entity_poly.pdbx_seq_one_letter_code
_entity_poly.pdbx_strand_id
1 'polypeptide(L)'
;MLATGFTNTFAAVLVVGLIIFATAAPITIYAARYGVDIDLLTRGAGFGYLGSTITSLIYAGFTFLFFAIEAAIMALALQLCFGLPLWIGYIVSAGAVIPLVIYGIRLISRFQLWTQPLWIGLNMLPLLCIWLSGPVPFEAFTGYPGLEAAGAGFDLRLFGLASGILLALLAQVGEQVDFLRFMPPPQGRGDWRWWVGVLSAGAGWIVPGMFKILLGAFLTVLALGHGVSPERAAEPTQMYAVAFGYVSGSPGVALALTGLFVVISQLKINVTNAYAGSIAWSNFFSRLTHSHPGRVVWLVFNVAIALLLMELGIDKTIESTLPLYACVVSAWVGALAADLAVNKPLGLSPPGIEFKRAHLYAINPVGTGAMVLSLLAGCLIHAGLFGDALQPFAPMLALATAFAAAPAIAFATGGKRYLARDPQTAWDRTEITCRVCEHPFEAEDMAQCPAYSGPICSLCCSLDARCGDLCKPHGRLEVQAHDALARVLPARTAAWIGAPLGRYIALMLTLITVIGLILVIVHAGAAAAHPEHGETLRAALTSLFFILIVILGVVAWLFVLAQESRRVAQEETARQTALYEAEIAAHKVTDAKLQQAKETAEAANLAKSRYVVGISHELRTPLNAVLGYAQLLEGDPSIPEPRRNGIRVIRRSAQHLSGLIDGLLDISRMEAGRLQTHRNEIRLADFLAQIVDMVRLQAEGAGLTFRFTRPEILPAVVATDEKRLRQILLNLLSNAIKFTPEGEVALEMTYRGQVAVFTIRDTGLGIPEADLGRIFEPFERGSMPAARAAPGTGLGLTIAHLLSQVMGGEITVESRVGEGTCFRVRLMLASVNRPAPAAMPPPAAVMRPALSEPGRLVLVADDDPAHRALMREILEPLGFTVAEAPDGPACLALAKAREPALVLLDIAMPGMSGWEVARTLRETGFTARIAMMSANVHEISPSRGADAPHDDIIAKPFDMQDLLERITGLLGTARPLPDPAPETRPIVRPERPAEAAKGDAARSTAVPAEHVAALLRLGRIGHVRGIEAKLTELETDAAVPPAFIAQMRGLVTAYDMRRYVGVLEGLARDA
;
A
#
# COMPACT_ATOMS: atom_id res chain seq x y z
N MET A 1 -17.84 -68.86 21.47
CA MET A 1 -18.93 -69.82 21.73
C MET A 1 -18.85 -71.05 20.84
N LEU A 2 -19.01 -70.92 19.51
CA LEU A 2 -19.02 -72.09 18.61
C LEU A 2 -17.79 -72.98 18.74
N ALA A 3 -16.59 -72.40 18.71
CA ALA A 3 -15.34 -73.15 18.89
C ALA A 3 -15.08 -73.52 20.37
N THR A 4 -15.24 -72.56 21.28
CA THR A 4 -14.70 -72.61 22.65
C THR A 4 -15.63 -73.13 23.74
N GLY A 5 -16.93 -73.28 23.46
CA GLY A 5 -17.95 -73.70 24.44
C GLY A 5 -18.41 -72.60 25.41
N PHE A 6 -19.42 -72.90 26.23
CA PHE A 6 -20.03 -71.93 27.17
C PHE A 6 -19.05 -71.48 28.26
N THR A 7 -18.47 -72.43 28.99
CA THR A 7 -17.61 -72.20 30.16
C THR A 7 -16.47 -71.22 29.87
N ASN A 8 -15.73 -71.47 28.78
CA ASN A 8 -14.60 -70.62 28.38
C ASN A 8 -15.06 -69.26 27.83
N THR A 9 -16.15 -69.23 27.05
CA THR A 9 -16.72 -67.98 26.53
C THR A 9 -17.18 -67.07 27.67
N PHE A 10 -17.92 -67.61 28.63
CA PHE A 10 -18.45 -66.87 29.77
C PHE A 10 -17.33 -66.28 30.63
N ALA A 11 -16.32 -67.09 30.96
CA ALA A 11 -15.14 -66.63 31.69
C ALA A 11 -14.40 -65.51 30.92
N ALA A 12 -14.21 -65.68 29.61
CA ALA A 12 -13.56 -64.67 28.76
C ALA A 12 -14.35 -63.36 28.70
N VAL A 13 -15.69 -63.41 28.58
CA VAL A 13 -16.56 -62.23 28.58
C VAL A 13 -16.42 -61.43 29.88
N LEU A 14 -16.39 -62.10 31.04
CA LEU A 14 -16.23 -61.42 32.33
C LEU A 14 -14.85 -60.78 32.49
N VAL A 15 -13.78 -61.53 32.20
CA VAL A 15 -12.40 -61.04 32.38
C VAL A 15 -12.09 -59.92 31.38
N VAL A 16 -12.39 -60.11 30.10
CA VAL A 16 -12.15 -59.09 29.07
C VAL A 16 -13.06 -57.89 29.29
N GLY A 17 -14.30 -58.09 29.73
CA GLY A 17 -15.20 -56.99 30.09
C GLY A 17 -14.63 -56.09 31.18
N LEU A 18 -14.03 -56.68 32.23
CA LEU A 18 -13.33 -55.94 33.28
C LEU A 18 -12.10 -55.21 32.75
N ILE A 19 -11.30 -55.85 31.89
CA ILE A 19 -10.12 -55.26 31.27
C ILE A 19 -10.50 -54.03 30.41
N ILE A 20 -11.51 -54.17 29.55
CA ILE A 20 -12.02 -53.07 28.73
C ILE A 20 -12.53 -51.94 29.61
N PHE A 21 -13.29 -52.23 30.66
CA PHE A 21 -13.75 -51.20 31.60
C PHE A 21 -12.58 -50.45 32.25
N ALA A 22 -11.60 -51.18 32.79
CA ALA A 22 -10.46 -50.61 33.50
C ALA A 22 -9.57 -49.75 32.60
N THR A 23 -9.39 -50.14 31.34
CA THR A 23 -8.57 -49.40 30.36
C THR A 23 -9.33 -48.23 29.73
N ALA A 24 -10.64 -48.37 29.47
CA ALA A 24 -11.46 -47.32 28.89
C ALA A 24 -11.82 -46.20 29.89
N ALA A 25 -11.91 -46.50 31.19
CA ALA A 25 -12.25 -45.52 32.22
C ALA A 25 -11.34 -44.28 32.22
N PRO A 26 -10.01 -44.39 32.33
CA PRO A 26 -9.14 -43.22 32.29
C PRO A 26 -9.26 -42.46 30.96
N ILE A 27 -9.35 -43.17 29.83
CA ILE A 27 -9.46 -42.55 28.49
C ILE A 27 -10.72 -41.69 28.39
N THR A 28 -11.87 -42.25 28.75
CA THR A 28 -13.17 -41.59 28.66
C THR A 28 -13.34 -40.44 29.66
N ILE A 29 -12.79 -40.58 30.87
CA ILE A 29 -12.78 -39.51 31.88
C ILE A 29 -11.99 -38.29 31.42
N TYR A 30 -10.78 -38.49 30.87
CA TYR A 30 -9.96 -37.37 30.39
C TYR A 30 -10.56 -36.75 29.12
N ALA A 31 -11.07 -37.55 28.19
CA ALA A 31 -11.77 -37.02 27.01
C ALA A 31 -12.94 -36.12 27.38
N ALA A 32 -13.81 -36.56 28.30
CA ALA A 32 -14.97 -35.78 28.75
C ALA A 32 -14.57 -34.53 29.55
N ARG A 33 -13.50 -34.59 30.34
CA ARG A 33 -13.04 -33.44 31.14
C ARG A 33 -12.43 -32.33 30.29
N TYR A 34 -11.71 -32.69 29.22
CA TYR A 34 -10.98 -31.74 28.37
C TYR A 34 -11.69 -31.46 27.03
N GLY A 35 -12.81 -32.11 26.73
CA GLY A 35 -13.55 -31.90 25.48
C GLY A 35 -12.79 -32.33 24.22
N VAL A 36 -11.87 -33.29 24.34
CA VAL A 36 -10.94 -33.70 23.27
C VAL A 36 -11.34 -35.03 22.66
N ASP A 37 -11.05 -35.20 21.36
CA ASP A 37 -11.17 -36.50 20.68
C ASP A 37 -10.02 -37.45 21.06
N ILE A 38 -10.12 -38.72 20.64
CA ILE A 38 -9.13 -39.73 20.98
C ILE A 38 -7.76 -39.43 20.38
N ASP A 39 -7.72 -38.74 19.23
CA ASP A 39 -6.47 -38.36 18.57
C ASP A 39 -5.73 -37.26 19.36
N LEU A 40 -6.42 -36.18 19.73
CA LEU A 40 -5.91 -35.09 20.54
C LEU A 40 -5.49 -35.58 21.93
N LEU A 41 -6.25 -36.51 22.52
CA LEU A 41 -5.89 -37.16 23.77
C LEU A 41 -4.56 -37.93 23.62
N THR A 42 -4.44 -38.72 22.55
CA THR A 42 -3.25 -39.52 22.27
C THR A 42 -2.01 -38.64 22.03
N ARG A 43 -2.17 -37.45 21.41
CA ARG A 43 -1.08 -36.47 21.26
C ARG A 43 -0.47 -36.06 22.60
N GLY A 44 -1.33 -35.70 23.55
CA GLY A 44 -0.93 -35.22 24.88
C GLY A 44 -0.56 -36.33 25.87
N ALA A 45 -0.87 -37.59 25.54
CA ALA A 45 -0.70 -38.75 26.39
C ALA A 45 0.36 -39.73 25.84
N GLY A 46 1.59 -39.24 25.69
CA GLY A 46 2.76 -40.10 25.44
C GLY A 46 3.14 -40.35 23.98
N PHE A 47 2.34 -39.96 22.98
CA PHE A 47 2.68 -40.23 21.56
C PHE A 47 3.32 -39.04 20.83
N GLY A 48 2.99 -37.80 21.21
CA GLY A 48 3.45 -36.60 20.52
C GLY A 48 2.68 -36.32 19.22
N TYR A 49 3.10 -35.29 18.49
CA TYR A 49 2.31 -34.76 17.37
C TYR A 49 2.23 -35.72 16.17
N LEU A 50 3.37 -36.14 15.62
CA LEU A 50 3.41 -37.11 14.52
C LEU A 50 3.13 -38.53 15.01
N GLY A 51 3.52 -38.88 16.24
CA GLY A 51 3.22 -40.20 16.81
C GLY A 51 1.71 -40.50 16.86
N SER A 52 0.87 -39.50 17.17
CA SER A 52 -0.59 -39.63 17.09
C SER A 52 -1.14 -39.90 15.69
N THR A 53 -0.37 -39.61 14.64
CA THR A 53 -0.75 -39.92 13.25
C THR A 53 -0.79 -41.43 13.03
N ILE A 54 0.11 -42.18 13.69
CA ILE A 54 0.12 -43.65 13.64
C ILE A 54 -1.17 -44.18 14.27
N THR A 55 -1.59 -43.62 15.41
CA THR A 55 -2.80 -44.06 16.11
C THR A 55 -4.08 -43.66 15.37
N SER A 56 -4.09 -42.48 14.73
CA SER A 56 -5.18 -42.09 13.80
C SER A 56 -5.31 -43.07 12.63
N LEU A 57 -4.20 -43.54 12.05
CA LEU A 57 -4.23 -44.54 10.99
C LEU A 57 -4.77 -45.88 11.47
N ILE A 58 -4.34 -46.33 12.66
CA ILE A 58 -4.86 -47.53 13.31
C ILE A 58 -6.37 -47.40 13.51
N TYR A 59 -6.83 -46.30 14.10
CA TYR A 59 -8.25 -46.07 14.34
C TYR A 59 -9.07 -45.99 13.05
N ALA A 60 -8.59 -45.25 12.03
CA ALA A 60 -9.21 -45.21 10.70
C ALA A 60 -9.32 -46.63 10.09
N GLY A 61 -8.26 -47.43 10.24
CA GLY A 61 -8.22 -48.87 9.96
C GLY A 61 -9.42 -49.62 10.49
N PHE A 62 -9.65 -49.52 11.80
CA PHE A 62 -10.78 -50.18 12.46
C PHE A 62 -12.14 -49.68 11.97
N THR A 63 -12.27 -48.37 11.73
CA THR A 63 -13.56 -47.82 11.32
C THR A 63 -14.02 -48.32 9.96
N PHE A 64 -13.14 -48.43 8.95
CA PHE A 64 -13.55 -49.01 7.67
C PHE A 64 -13.68 -50.54 7.73
N LEU A 65 -12.92 -51.20 8.61
CA LEU A 65 -12.98 -52.65 8.79
C LEU A 65 -14.34 -53.06 9.40
N PHE A 66 -14.72 -52.43 10.51
CA PHE A 66 -16.04 -52.66 11.12
C PHE A 66 -17.16 -52.19 10.20
N PHE A 67 -16.98 -51.07 9.49
CA PHE A 67 -17.97 -50.66 8.49
C PHE A 67 -18.20 -51.75 7.43
N ALA A 68 -17.13 -52.38 6.92
CA ALA A 68 -17.24 -53.44 5.92
C ALA A 68 -18.01 -54.66 6.48
N ILE A 69 -17.69 -55.11 7.70
CA ILE A 69 -18.39 -56.24 8.35
C ILE A 69 -19.89 -55.94 8.50
N GLU A 70 -20.23 -54.78 9.04
CA GLU A 70 -21.63 -54.43 9.34
C GLU A 70 -22.44 -54.15 8.06
N ALA A 71 -21.81 -53.56 7.04
CA ALA A 71 -22.43 -53.40 5.72
C ALA A 71 -22.61 -54.75 5.01
N ALA A 72 -21.72 -55.71 5.19
CA ALA A 72 -21.88 -57.07 4.68
C ALA A 72 -23.05 -57.80 5.35
N ILE A 73 -23.21 -57.67 6.68
CA ILE A 73 -24.37 -58.22 7.40
C ILE A 73 -25.68 -57.60 6.88
N MET A 74 -25.68 -56.28 6.63
CA MET A 74 -26.86 -55.62 6.05
C MET A 74 -27.15 -56.09 4.62
N ALA A 75 -26.12 -56.28 3.79
CA ALA A 75 -26.27 -56.82 2.44
C ALA A 75 -26.84 -58.24 2.44
N LEU A 76 -26.42 -59.09 3.38
CA LEU A 76 -26.98 -60.43 3.58
C LEU A 76 -28.46 -60.37 3.97
N ALA A 77 -28.86 -59.44 4.84
CA ALA A 77 -30.27 -59.24 5.16
C ALA A 77 -31.10 -58.78 3.95
N LEU A 78 -30.55 -57.91 3.11
CA LEU A 78 -31.19 -57.48 1.86
C LEU A 78 -31.31 -58.63 0.85
N GLN A 79 -30.28 -59.49 0.75
CA GLN A 79 -30.33 -60.69 -0.07
C GLN A 79 -31.42 -61.65 0.42
N LEU A 80 -31.49 -61.91 1.73
CA LEU A 80 -32.49 -62.81 2.30
C LEU A 80 -33.91 -62.27 2.15
N CYS A 81 -34.14 -60.96 2.35
CA CYS A 81 -35.48 -60.36 2.27
C CYS A 81 -35.97 -60.11 0.85
N PHE A 82 -35.09 -59.69 -0.06
CA PHE A 82 -35.47 -59.19 -1.40
C PHE A 82 -34.86 -59.98 -2.56
N GLY A 83 -34.02 -60.98 -2.30
CA GLY A 83 -33.31 -61.73 -3.34
C GLY A 83 -32.25 -60.91 -4.09
N LEU A 84 -31.79 -59.80 -3.51
CA LEU A 84 -30.79 -58.93 -4.13
C LEU A 84 -29.42 -59.63 -4.23
N PRO A 85 -28.71 -59.52 -5.38
CA PRO A 85 -27.32 -59.92 -5.47
C PRO A 85 -26.44 -59.20 -4.44
N LEU A 86 -25.47 -59.91 -3.84
CA LEU A 86 -24.63 -59.37 -2.77
C LEU A 86 -23.89 -58.09 -3.15
N TRP A 87 -23.33 -58.00 -4.37
CA TRP A 87 -22.64 -56.79 -4.84
C TRP A 87 -23.55 -55.54 -4.87
N ILE A 88 -24.82 -55.71 -5.27
CA ILE A 88 -25.82 -54.63 -5.18
C ILE A 88 -26.12 -54.32 -3.71
N GLY A 89 -26.26 -55.36 -2.90
CA GLY A 89 -26.43 -55.24 -1.45
C GLY A 89 -25.32 -54.42 -0.79
N TYR A 90 -24.05 -54.63 -1.17
CA TYR A 90 -22.89 -53.89 -0.65
C TYR A 90 -22.95 -52.42 -1.05
N ILE A 91 -23.21 -52.12 -2.33
CA ILE A 91 -23.33 -50.73 -2.82
C ILE A 91 -24.46 -49.99 -2.12
N VAL A 92 -25.64 -50.60 -2.03
CA VAL A 92 -26.80 -49.99 -1.35
C VAL A 92 -26.50 -49.77 0.13
N SER A 93 -25.89 -50.76 0.78
CA SER A 93 -25.59 -50.70 2.21
C SER A 93 -24.56 -49.64 2.55
N ALA A 94 -23.50 -49.52 1.76
CA ALA A 94 -22.46 -48.51 1.90
C ALA A 94 -23.01 -47.10 1.56
N GLY A 95 -23.76 -46.97 0.47
CA GLY A 95 -24.30 -45.70 -0.02
C GLY A 95 -25.35 -45.08 0.91
N ALA A 96 -26.20 -45.91 1.55
CA ALA A 96 -27.25 -45.45 2.45
C ALA A 96 -26.73 -44.65 3.68
N VAL A 97 -25.47 -44.88 4.07
CA VAL A 97 -24.87 -44.23 5.24
C VAL A 97 -24.43 -42.79 4.93
N ILE A 98 -24.02 -42.50 3.70
CA ILE A 98 -23.41 -41.20 3.34
C ILE A 98 -24.36 -40.02 3.65
N PRO A 99 -25.64 -40.01 3.22
CA PRO A 99 -26.55 -38.90 3.52
C PRO A 99 -26.77 -38.66 5.02
N LEU A 100 -26.71 -39.72 5.84
CA LEU A 100 -26.92 -39.66 7.29
C LEU A 100 -25.73 -39.01 8.02
N VAL A 101 -24.52 -39.06 7.44
CA VAL A 101 -23.27 -38.58 8.08
C VAL A 101 -22.83 -37.20 7.58
N ILE A 102 -23.24 -36.77 6.37
CA ILE A 102 -22.80 -35.49 5.77
C ILE A 102 -22.98 -34.31 6.74
N TYR A 103 -24.14 -34.23 7.41
CA TYR A 103 -24.48 -33.15 8.36
C TYR A 103 -23.85 -33.32 9.76
N GLY A 104 -23.01 -34.35 9.96
CA GLY A 104 -22.29 -34.61 11.19
C GLY A 104 -23.19 -35.02 12.36
N ILE A 105 -22.67 -34.83 13.58
CA ILE A 105 -23.22 -35.42 14.81
C ILE A 105 -24.68 -35.03 15.10
N ARG A 106 -25.14 -33.84 14.64
CA ARG A 106 -26.53 -33.40 14.88
C ARG A 106 -27.56 -34.31 14.21
N LEU A 107 -27.34 -34.68 12.94
CA LEU A 107 -28.25 -35.57 12.22
C LEU A 107 -28.13 -37.00 12.77
N ILE A 108 -26.90 -37.43 13.06
CA ILE A 108 -26.62 -38.74 13.67
C ILE A 108 -27.40 -38.88 14.98
N SER A 109 -27.27 -37.95 15.92
CA SER A 109 -27.97 -38.01 17.20
C SER A 109 -29.50 -38.02 17.04
N ARG A 110 -30.05 -37.25 16.09
CA ARG A 110 -31.50 -37.30 15.78
C ARG A 110 -31.94 -38.66 15.25
N PHE A 111 -31.19 -39.21 14.28
CA PHE A 111 -31.44 -40.55 13.73
C PHE A 111 -31.37 -41.62 14.82
N GLN A 112 -30.36 -41.55 15.70
CA GLN A 112 -30.21 -42.47 16.83
C GLN A 112 -31.41 -42.41 17.77
N LEU A 113 -31.86 -41.20 18.15
CA LEU A 113 -33.00 -41.00 19.05
C LEU A 113 -34.32 -41.49 18.44
N TRP A 114 -34.57 -41.19 17.16
CA TRP A 114 -35.83 -41.57 16.49
C TRP A 114 -35.96 -43.07 16.27
N THR A 115 -34.85 -43.74 15.94
CA THR A 115 -34.83 -45.19 15.74
C THR A 115 -34.79 -45.98 17.05
N GLN A 116 -34.45 -45.35 18.18
CA GLN A 116 -34.22 -46.04 19.45
C GLN A 116 -35.44 -46.83 19.96
N PRO A 117 -36.67 -46.27 20.02
CA PRO A 117 -37.81 -47.01 20.56
C PRO A 117 -38.17 -48.23 19.70
N LEU A 118 -38.15 -48.05 18.37
CA LEU A 118 -38.40 -49.13 17.42
C LEU A 118 -37.33 -50.22 17.54
N TRP A 119 -36.06 -49.84 17.63
CA TRP A 119 -34.95 -50.76 17.79
C TRP A 119 -35.03 -51.57 19.10
N ILE A 120 -35.35 -50.92 20.23
CA ILE A 120 -35.55 -51.60 21.53
C ILE A 120 -36.73 -52.58 21.42
N GLY A 121 -37.85 -52.14 20.83
CA GLY A 121 -39.03 -52.99 20.63
C GLY A 121 -38.70 -54.24 19.81
N LEU A 122 -38.02 -54.08 18.67
CA LEU A 122 -37.60 -55.19 17.81
C LEU A 122 -36.57 -56.10 18.50
N ASN A 123 -35.70 -55.57 19.36
CA ASN A 123 -34.72 -56.38 20.07
C ASN A 123 -35.35 -57.22 21.20
N MET A 124 -36.30 -56.65 21.94
CA MET A 124 -36.91 -57.30 23.12
C MET A 124 -38.06 -58.24 22.76
N LEU A 125 -38.83 -57.92 21.70
CA LEU A 125 -40.00 -58.70 21.28
C LEU A 125 -39.72 -60.19 21.05
N PRO A 126 -38.73 -60.60 20.22
CA PRO A 126 -38.49 -62.03 19.99
C PRO A 126 -38.01 -62.75 21.26
N LEU A 127 -37.27 -62.06 22.14
CA LEU A 127 -36.81 -62.64 23.41
C LEU A 127 -37.98 -62.92 24.36
N LEU A 128 -38.93 -61.98 24.43
CA LEU A 128 -40.15 -62.15 25.21
C LEU A 128 -40.99 -63.31 24.67
N CYS A 129 -41.14 -63.40 23.35
CA CYS A 129 -41.87 -64.51 22.71
C CYS A 129 -41.19 -65.86 22.94
N ILE A 130 -39.86 -65.97 22.84
CA ILE A 130 -39.11 -67.19 23.16
C ILE A 130 -39.36 -67.59 24.62
N TRP A 131 -39.29 -66.64 25.55
CA TRP A 131 -39.53 -66.89 26.97
C TRP A 131 -40.97 -67.36 27.25
N LEU A 132 -41.96 -66.82 26.54
CA LEU A 132 -43.37 -67.22 26.66
C LEU A 132 -43.69 -68.56 25.99
N SER A 133 -42.85 -69.04 25.08
CA SER A 133 -43.13 -70.24 24.25
C SER A 133 -42.83 -71.59 24.93
N GLY A 134 -42.31 -71.60 26.17
CA GLY A 134 -42.09 -72.82 26.95
C GLY A 134 -40.73 -72.89 27.65
N PRO A 135 -40.25 -74.08 28.07
CA PRO A 135 -38.94 -74.23 28.69
C PRO A 135 -37.85 -73.81 27.70
N VAL A 136 -37.27 -72.64 27.96
CA VAL A 136 -36.14 -72.11 27.21
C VAL A 136 -35.01 -73.15 27.22
N PRO A 137 -34.31 -73.43 26.11
CA PRO A 137 -33.20 -74.38 26.06
C PRO A 137 -31.94 -73.82 26.76
N PHE A 138 -32.11 -73.33 27.98
CA PHE A 138 -31.07 -72.73 28.80
C PHE A 138 -30.02 -73.77 29.22
N GLU A 139 -30.44 -75.00 29.50
CA GLU A 139 -29.53 -76.13 29.78
C GLU A 139 -28.69 -76.49 28.54
N ALA A 140 -29.28 -76.46 27.35
CA ALA A 140 -28.54 -76.69 26.11
C ALA A 140 -27.53 -75.56 25.83
N PHE A 141 -27.85 -74.33 26.24
CA PHE A 141 -26.94 -73.20 26.14
C PHE A 141 -25.76 -73.28 27.12
N THR A 142 -26.02 -73.53 28.41
CA THR A 142 -24.96 -73.61 29.44
C THR A 142 -24.12 -74.88 29.31
N GLY A 143 -24.71 -75.96 28.80
CA GLY A 143 -24.04 -77.23 28.56
C GLY A 143 -23.33 -77.35 27.21
N TYR A 144 -23.37 -76.34 26.34
CA TYR A 144 -22.77 -76.42 25.00
C TYR A 144 -21.23 -76.52 25.07
N PRO A 145 -20.63 -77.65 24.64
CA PRO A 145 -19.20 -77.90 24.84
C PRO A 145 -18.32 -77.12 23.86
N GLY A 146 -18.82 -76.75 22.67
CA GLY A 146 -18.00 -76.20 21.59
C GLY A 146 -17.61 -77.28 20.57
N LEU A 147 -17.27 -76.85 19.35
CA LEU A 147 -16.85 -77.72 18.24
C LEU A 147 -15.42 -78.26 18.42
N GLU A 148 -14.56 -77.50 19.10
CA GLU A 148 -13.15 -77.86 19.29
C GLU A 148 -12.86 -78.47 20.68
N ALA A 149 -13.85 -78.48 21.58
CA ALA A 149 -13.65 -78.95 22.95
C ALA A 149 -13.90 -80.46 23.07
N ALA A 150 -12.96 -81.18 23.68
CA ALA A 150 -13.10 -82.59 24.03
C ALA A 150 -13.98 -82.83 25.29
N GLY A 151 -14.59 -81.78 25.86
CA GLY A 151 -15.47 -81.84 27.03
C GLY A 151 -16.03 -80.47 27.45
N ALA A 152 -16.99 -80.45 28.39
CA ALA A 152 -17.68 -79.22 28.85
C ALA A 152 -16.89 -78.39 29.90
N GLY A 153 -15.63 -78.75 30.17
CA GLY A 153 -14.79 -78.15 31.20
C GLY A 153 -14.14 -76.83 30.78
N PHE A 154 -13.50 -76.17 31.75
CA PHE A 154 -12.64 -75.01 31.49
C PHE A 154 -11.31 -75.46 30.89
N ASP A 155 -10.90 -74.83 29.79
CA ASP A 155 -9.64 -75.05 29.10
C ASP A 155 -8.94 -73.70 28.90
N LEU A 156 -7.70 -73.61 29.38
CA LEU A 156 -6.94 -72.36 29.35
C LEU A 156 -6.65 -71.86 27.93
N ARG A 157 -6.42 -72.77 26.97
CA ARG A 157 -6.15 -72.43 25.57
C ARG A 157 -7.41 -71.89 24.90
N LEU A 158 -8.56 -72.53 25.11
CA LEU A 158 -9.86 -72.07 24.58
C LEU A 158 -10.30 -70.75 25.22
N PHE A 159 -10.04 -70.56 26.52
CA PHE A 159 -10.22 -69.27 27.19
C PHE A 159 -9.33 -68.18 26.58
N GLY A 160 -8.07 -68.48 26.30
CA GLY A 160 -7.15 -67.56 25.63
C GLY A 160 -7.65 -67.16 24.24
N LEU A 161 -8.12 -68.13 23.44
CA LEU A 161 -8.65 -67.88 22.11
C LEU A 161 -9.90 -66.99 22.14
N ALA A 162 -10.85 -67.29 23.03
CA ALA A 162 -12.03 -66.44 23.26
C ALA A 162 -11.64 -65.03 23.73
N SER A 163 -10.68 -64.91 24.65
CA SER A 163 -10.20 -63.63 25.17
C SER A 163 -9.51 -62.79 24.09
N GLY A 164 -8.71 -63.41 23.23
CA GLY A 164 -8.00 -62.74 22.14
C GLY A 164 -8.96 -62.11 21.11
N ILE A 165 -10.05 -62.80 20.77
CA ILE A 165 -11.09 -62.26 19.88
C ILE A 165 -11.83 -61.09 20.56
N LEU A 166 -12.24 -61.26 21.81
CA LEU A 166 -13.00 -60.23 22.54
C LEU A 166 -12.20 -58.94 22.77
N LEU A 167 -10.87 -59.03 22.90
CA LEU A 167 -10.01 -57.86 23.04
C LEU A 167 -9.98 -56.96 21.79
N ALA A 168 -10.42 -57.45 20.62
CA ALA A 168 -10.61 -56.58 19.44
C ALA A 168 -11.64 -55.46 19.70
N LEU A 169 -12.61 -55.70 20.59
CA LEU A 169 -13.63 -54.71 20.97
C LEU A 169 -13.06 -53.50 21.71
N LEU A 170 -11.81 -53.58 22.18
CA LEU A 170 -11.13 -52.46 22.83
C LEU A 170 -11.05 -51.21 21.92
N ALA A 171 -11.09 -51.39 20.60
CA ALA A 171 -11.05 -50.29 19.63
C ALA A 171 -12.28 -49.37 19.72
N GLN A 172 -13.42 -49.89 20.22
CA GLN A 172 -14.68 -49.15 20.34
C GLN A 172 -14.61 -48.02 21.38
N VAL A 173 -13.55 -47.96 22.20
CA VAL A 173 -13.31 -46.82 23.09
C VAL A 173 -13.20 -45.50 22.32
N GLY A 174 -12.70 -45.53 21.07
CA GLY A 174 -12.62 -44.34 20.21
C GLY A 174 -13.99 -43.73 19.93
N GLU A 175 -14.98 -44.57 19.60
CA GLU A 175 -16.35 -44.11 19.32
C GLU A 175 -16.97 -43.46 20.56
N GLN A 176 -16.77 -44.04 21.75
CA GLN A 176 -17.29 -43.46 22.99
C GLN A 176 -16.67 -42.10 23.28
N VAL A 177 -15.37 -41.93 23.02
CA VAL A 177 -14.67 -40.65 23.15
C VAL A 177 -15.26 -39.59 22.21
N ASP A 178 -15.59 -39.95 20.98
CA ASP A 178 -16.17 -39.03 19.98
C ASP A 178 -17.53 -38.46 20.41
N PHE A 179 -18.30 -39.19 21.22
CA PHE A 179 -19.53 -38.69 21.85
C PHE A 179 -19.24 -37.91 23.15
N LEU A 180 -18.35 -38.45 24.00
CA LEU A 180 -18.06 -37.88 25.32
C LEU A 180 -17.33 -36.54 25.28
N ARG A 181 -16.63 -36.21 24.19
CA ARG A 181 -16.01 -34.88 24.03
C ARG A 181 -17.02 -33.72 24.04
N PHE A 182 -18.30 -34.00 23.81
CA PHE A 182 -19.39 -33.01 23.90
C PHE A 182 -20.03 -32.95 25.29
N MET A 183 -19.52 -33.71 26.26
CA MET A 183 -19.99 -33.67 27.64
C MET A 183 -19.57 -32.34 28.27
N PRO A 184 -20.50 -31.59 28.90
CA PRO A 184 -20.16 -30.35 29.59
C PRO A 184 -19.18 -30.60 30.75
N PRO A 185 -18.35 -29.59 31.11
CA PRO A 185 -17.42 -29.71 32.22
C PRO A 185 -18.18 -29.91 33.55
N PRO A 186 -17.59 -30.64 34.51
CA PRO A 186 -18.24 -30.91 35.79
C PRO A 186 -18.44 -29.63 36.60
N GLN A 187 -19.60 -29.47 37.24
CA GLN A 187 -19.91 -28.28 38.05
C GLN A 187 -19.20 -28.27 39.41
N GLY A 188 -18.54 -29.37 39.79
CA GLY A 188 -17.75 -29.51 41.01
C GLY A 188 -17.21 -30.93 41.20
N ARG A 189 -16.37 -31.14 42.22
CA ARG A 189 -15.75 -32.46 42.53
C ARG A 189 -16.77 -33.56 42.86
N GLY A 190 -17.97 -33.20 43.31
CA GLY A 190 -19.05 -34.12 43.70
C GLY A 190 -20.19 -34.23 42.69
N ASP A 191 -19.99 -33.84 41.43
CA ASP A 191 -21.03 -33.90 40.39
C ASP A 191 -21.32 -35.36 39.99
N TRP A 192 -22.18 -36.02 40.76
CA TRP A 192 -22.53 -37.42 40.55
C TRP A 192 -23.22 -37.64 39.20
N ARG A 193 -23.93 -36.63 38.67
CA ARG A 193 -24.61 -36.70 37.37
C ARG A 193 -23.58 -36.77 36.24
N TRP A 194 -22.52 -35.96 36.35
CA TRP A 194 -21.39 -36.02 35.43
C TRP A 194 -20.71 -37.38 35.48
N TRP A 195 -20.40 -37.90 36.67
CA TRP A 195 -19.75 -39.21 36.83
C TRP A 195 -20.61 -40.36 36.29
N VAL A 196 -21.92 -40.37 36.58
CA VAL A 196 -22.83 -41.38 36.04
C VAL A 196 -22.92 -41.26 34.52
N GLY A 197 -23.01 -40.05 33.97
CA GLY A 197 -23.03 -39.83 32.51
C GLY A 197 -21.75 -40.33 31.82
N VAL A 198 -20.59 -39.92 32.32
CA VAL A 198 -19.29 -40.28 31.75
C VAL A 198 -18.99 -41.77 31.91
N LEU A 199 -19.28 -42.37 33.06
CA LEU A 199 -19.03 -43.81 33.25
C LEU A 199 -20.04 -44.66 32.49
N SER A 200 -21.32 -44.28 32.39
CA SER A 200 -22.32 -45.08 31.67
C SER A 200 -22.16 -45.03 30.16
N ALA A 201 -21.88 -43.85 29.58
CA ALA A 201 -21.65 -43.68 28.14
C ALA A 201 -20.19 -43.98 27.74
N GLY A 202 -19.25 -43.85 28.67
CA GLY A 202 -17.85 -44.24 28.50
C GLY A 202 -17.63 -45.70 28.84
N ALA A 203 -16.69 -46.00 29.72
CA ALA A 203 -16.25 -47.36 30.06
C ALA A 203 -17.38 -48.37 30.37
N GLY A 204 -18.50 -47.91 30.93
CA GLY A 204 -19.66 -48.72 31.27
C GLY A 204 -20.44 -49.28 30.08
N TRP A 205 -20.18 -48.83 28.84
CA TRP A 205 -20.78 -49.40 27.62
C TRP A 205 -20.58 -50.92 27.53
N ILE A 206 -19.47 -51.42 28.09
CA ILE A 206 -19.13 -52.84 28.05
C ILE A 206 -20.10 -53.70 28.87
N VAL A 207 -20.78 -53.14 29.88
CA VAL A 207 -21.73 -53.89 30.72
C VAL A 207 -22.93 -54.41 29.91
N PRO A 208 -23.71 -53.55 29.21
CA PRO A 208 -24.72 -54.05 28.29
C PRO A 208 -24.11 -54.79 27.09
N GLY A 209 -22.85 -54.50 26.72
CA GLY A 209 -22.10 -55.25 25.72
C GLY A 209 -21.90 -56.72 26.08
N MET A 210 -21.45 -57.02 27.30
CA MET A 210 -21.29 -58.38 27.82
C MET A 210 -22.62 -59.15 27.77
N PHE A 211 -23.71 -58.51 28.19
CA PHE A 211 -25.04 -59.11 28.11
C PHE A 211 -25.43 -59.43 26.65
N LYS A 212 -25.19 -58.50 25.72
CA LYS A 212 -25.45 -58.72 24.28
C LYS A 212 -24.62 -59.86 23.69
N ILE A 213 -23.35 -59.99 24.08
CA ILE A 213 -22.48 -61.08 23.61
C ILE A 213 -23.02 -62.43 24.09
N LEU A 214 -23.41 -62.53 25.36
CA LEU A 214 -24.01 -63.75 25.91
C LEU A 214 -25.38 -64.05 25.27
N LEU A 215 -26.17 -63.02 24.99
CA LEU A 215 -27.44 -63.16 24.28
C LEU A 215 -27.24 -63.67 22.84
N GLY A 216 -26.28 -63.11 22.10
CA GLY A 216 -25.92 -63.60 20.78
C GLY A 216 -25.44 -65.06 20.82
N ALA A 217 -24.63 -65.42 21.82
CA ALA A 217 -24.22 -66.80 22.05
C ALA A 217 -25.41 -67.74 22.32
N PHE A 218 -26.41 -67.29 23.09
CA PHE A 218 -27.65 -68.02 23.31
C PHE A 218 -28.45 -68.21 22.00
N LEU A 219 -28.64 -67.14 21.23
CA LEU A 219 -29.34 -67.19 19.95
C LEU A 219 -28.62 -68.08 18.91
N THR A 220 -27.29 -68.13 18.97
CA THR A 220 -26.47 -69.04 18.14
C THR A 220 -26.81 -70.50 18.46
N VAL A 221 -26.84 -70.88 19.74
CA VAL A 221 -27.19 -72.25 20.16
C VAL A 221 -28.64 -72.58 19.83
N LEU A 222 -29.54 -71.60 19.96
CA LEU A 222 -30.93 -71.75 19.55
C LEU A 222 -31.06 -72.02 18.03
N ALA A 223 -30.30 -71.31 17.21
CA ALA A 223 -30.28 -71.50 15.76
C ALA A 223 -29.73 -72.89 15.36
N LEU A 224 -28.66 -73.35 16.03
CA LEU A 224 -28.16 -74.72 15.87
C LEU A 224 -29.23 -75.76 16.21
N GLY A 225 -29.98 -75.54 17.29
CA GLY A 225 -31.10 -76.39 17.68
C GLY A 225 -32.23 -76.46 16.65
N HIS A 226 -32.34 -75.44 15.77
CA HIS A 226 -33.29 -75.39 14.65
C HIS A 226 -32.70 -75.91 13.33
N GLY A 227 -31.54 -76.57 13.36
CA GLY A 227 -30.93 -77.18 12.18
C GLY A 227 -30.18 -76.21 11.26
N VAL A 228 -29.88 -75.00 11.73
CA VAL A 228 -28.98 -74.08 11.01
C VAL A 228 -27.55 -74.64 11.08
N SER A 229 -26.84 -74.67 9.95
CA SER A 229 -25.45 -75.14 9.89
C SER A 229 -24.52 -74.27 10.75
N PRO A 230 -23.47 -74.84 11.38
CA PRO A 230 -22.55 -74.08 12.23
C PRO A 230 -21.94 -72.84 11.57
N GLU A 231 -21.64 -72.94 10.27
CA GLU A 231 -21.11 -71.84 9.45
C GLU A 231 -22.06 -70.64 9.35
N ARG A 232 -23.37 -70.89 9.32
CA ARG A 232 -24.42 -69.86 9.19
C ARG A 232 -25.03 -69.46 10.53
N ALA A 233 -24.89 -70.31 11.55
CA ALA A 233 -25.44 -70.05 12.87
C ALA A 233 -24.79 -68.83 13.54
N ALA A 234 -23.57 -68.45 13.13
CA ALA A 234 -22.88 -67.24 13.56
C ALA A 234 -23.40 -65.95 12.89
N GLU A 235 -24.20 -66.05 11.81
CA GLU A 235 -24.74 -64.90 11.10
C GLU A 235 -25.92 -64.30 11.90
N PRO A 236 -25.89 -63.01 12.28
CA PRO A 236 -26.97 -62.38 13.03
C PRO A 236 -28.32 -62.46 12.32
N THR A 237 -28.32 -62.40 10.99
CA THR A 237 -29.54 -62.49 10.19
C THR A 237 -30.23 -63.85 10.36
N GLN A 238 -29.47 -64.96 10.49
CA GLN A 238 -30.03 -66.28 10.74
C GLN A 238 -30.51 -66.44 12.19
N MET A 239 -29.72 -65.95 13.15
CA MET A 239 -30.09 -65.95 14.58
C MET A 239 -31.45 -65.27 14.80
N TYR A 240 -31.62 -64.08 14.21
CA TYR A 240 -32.86 -63.32 14.36
C TYR A 240 -33.99 -63.83 13.46
N ALA A 241 -33.71 -64.45 12.31
CA ALA A 241 -34.74 -65.13 11.53
C ALA A 241 -35.42 -66.25 12.32
N VAL A 242 -34.62 -67.05 13.05
CA VAL A 242 -35.14 -68.08 13.97
C VAL A 242 -35.88 -67.42 15.14
N ALA A 243 -35.29 -66.40 15.77
CA ALA A 243 -35.90 -65.74 16.93
C ALA A 243 -37.25 -65.06 16.60
N PHE A 244 -37.37 -64.40 15.45
CA PHE A 244 -38.64 -63.81 14.99
C PHE A 244 -39.65 -64.84 14.49
N GLY A 245 -39.22 -66.08 14.19
CA GLY A 245 -40.12 -67.20 13.96
C GLY A 245 -41.01 -67.51 15.17
N TYR A 246 -40.54 -67.22 16.39
CA TYR A 246 -41.35 -67.32 17.61
C TYR A 246 -42.38 -66.17 17.77
N VAL A 247 -42.22 -65.06 17.04
CA VAL A 247 -43.15 -63.93 17.08
C VAL A 247 -44.32 -64.14 16.13
N SER A 248 -44.07 -64.71 14.95
CA SER A 248 -45.09 -65.01 13.95
C SER A 248 -44.82 -66.35 13.29
N GLY A 249 -45.83 -67.21 13.22
CA GLY A 249 -45.76 -68.48 12.48
C GLY A 249 -45.68 -68.32 10.95
N SER A 250 -45.73 -67.10 10.43
CA SER A 250 -45.53 -66.81 9.01
C SER A 250 -44.05 -66.54 8.71
N PRO A 251 -43.38 -67.37 7.89
CA PRO A 251 -41.97 -67.18 7.53
C PRO A 251 -41.68 -65.80 6.91
N GLY A 252 -42.62 -65.27 6.11
CA GLY A 252 -42.47 -63.96 5.49
C GLY A 252 -42.48 -62.79 6.48
N VAL A 253 -43.29 -62.88 7.54
CA VAL A 253 -43.34 -61.85 8.59
C VAL A 253 -42.09 -61.91 9.46
N ALA A 254 -41.65 -63.10 9.84
CA ALA A 254 -40.40 -63.29 10.59
C ALA A 254 -39.19 -62.73 9.83
N LEU A 255 -39.11 -63.01 8.52
CA LEU A 255 -38.07 -62.49 7.64
C LEU A 255 -38.13 -60.97 7.50
N ALA A 256 -39.32 -60.39 7.33
CA ALA A 256 -39.48 -58.93 7.25
C ALA A 256 -39.08 -58.21 8.55
N LEU A 257 -39.46 -58.76 9.71
CA LEU A 257 -39.06 -58.23 11.02
C LEU A 257 -37.55 -58.35 11.23
N THR A 258 -36.95 -59.46 10.78
CA THR A 258 -35.50 -59.68 10.79
C THR A 258 -34.79 -58.64 9.93
N GLY A 259 -35.23 -58.46 8.68
CA GLY A 259 -34.68 -57.47 7.77
C GLY A 259 -34.77 -56.05 8.34
N LEU A 260 -35.92 -55.67 8.88
CA LEU A 260 -36.12 -54.37 9.52
C LEU A 260 -35.18 -54.18 10.72
N PHE A 261 -35.09 -55.18 11.60
CA PHE A 261 -34.23 -55.13 12.79
C PHE A 261 -32.75 -55.04 12.42
N VAL A 262 -32.29 -55.86 11.46
CA VAL A 262 -30.89 -55.85 11.01
C VAL A 262 -30.57 -54.53 10.32
N VAL A 263 -31.37 -54.06 9.37
CA VAL A 263 -31.13 -52.78 8.68
C VAL A 263 -31.07 -51.61 9.65
N ILE A 264 -32.00 -51.52 10.62
CA ILE A 264 -31.96 -50.46 11.63
C ILE A 264 -30.71 -50.58 12.51
N SER A 265 -30.38 -51.79 12.98
CA SER A 265 -29.21 -52.01 13.82
C SER A 265 -27.92 -51.63 13.09
N GLN A 266 -27.79 -52.05 11.83
CA GLN A 266 -26.58 -51.81 11.05
C GLN A 266 -26.42 -50.37 10.60
N LEU A 267 -27.50 -49.67 10.27
CA LEU A 267 -27.42 -48.23 10.03
C LEU A 267 -27.02 -47.46 11.31
N LYS A 268 -27.52 -47.85 12.49
CA LYS A 268 -27.13 -47.21 13.76
C LYS A 268 -25.64 -47.36 14.07
N ILE A 269 -25.03 -48.50 13.72
CA ILE A 269 -23.59 -48.75 13.94
C ILE A 269 -22.75 -48.07 12.84
N ASN A 270 -23.09 -48.29 11.57
CA ASN A 270 -22.28 -47.80 10.44
C ASN A 270 -22.23 -46.29 10.31
N VAL A 271 -23.27 -45.58 10.72
CA VAL A 271 -23.25 -44.11 10.77
C VAL A 271 -22.16 -43.61 11.73
N THR A 272 -21.94 -44.29 12.85
CA THR A 272 -20.89 -43.96 13.82
C THR A 272 -19.50 -44.30 13.25
N ASN A 273 -19.31 -45.50 12.70
CA ASN A 273 -18.05 -45.91 12.06
C ASN A 273 -17.64 -44.96 10.93
N ALA A 274 -18.57 -44.59 10.07
CA ALA A 274 -18.31 -43.65 8.97
C ALA A 274 -17.97 -42.24 9.46
N TYR A 275 -18.63 -41.77 10.52
CA TYR A 275 -18.33 -40.48 11.13
C TYR A 275 -16.93 -40.46 11.76
N ALA A 276 -16.64 -41.42 12.63
CA ALA A 276 -15.33 -41.58 13.28
C ALA A 276 -14.19 -41.71 12.26
N GLY A 277 -14.38 -42.57 11.25
CA GLY A 277 -13.39 -42.76 10.18
C GLY A 277 -13.10 -41.49 9.38
N SER A 278 -14.14 -40.69 9.08
CA SER A 278 -13.96 -39.42 8.37
C SER A 278 -13.12 -38.40 9.16
N ILE A 279 -13.21 -38.41 10.50
CA ILE A 279 -12.40 -37.57 11.39
C ILE A 279 -10.97 -38.11 11.48
N ALA A 280 -10.81 -39.41 11.67
CA ALA A 280 -9.51 -40.07 11.76
C ALA A 280 -8.66 -39.85 10.50
N TRP A 281 -9.24 -40.04 9.30
CA TRP A 281 -8.57 -39.74 8.03
C TRP A 281 -8.22 -38.27 7.87
N SER A 282 -9.13 -37.38 8.26
CA SER A 282 -8.89 -35.94 8.23
C SER A 282 -7.71 -35.54 9.11
N ASN A 283 -7.68 -36.05 10.34
CA ASN A 283 -6.60 -35.86 11.30
C ASN A 283 -5.27 -36.42 10.77
N PHE A 284 -5.28 -37.62 10.19
CA PHE A 284 -4.11 -38.26 9.59
C PHE A 284 -3.52 -37.41 8.45
N PHE A 285 -4.32 -37.09 7.43
CA PHE A 285 -3.83 -36.40 6.23
C PHE A 285 -3.56 -34.92 6.45
N SER A 286 -4.31 -34.23 7.31
CA SER A 286 -4.04 -32.81 7.62
C SER A 286 -2.66 -32.62 8.26
N ARG A 287 -2.18 -33.58 9.04
CA ARG A 287 -0.82 -33.54 9.62
C ARG A 287 0.26 -33.96 8.65
N LEU A 288 0.00 -34.96 7.80
CA LEU A 288 0.99 -35.48 6.86
C LEU A 288 1.18 -34.57 5.63
N THR A 289 0.08 -33.98 5.15
CA THR A 289 0.06 -33.22 3.89
C THR A 289 -0.14 -31.71 4.09
N HIS A 290 -0.43 -31.27 5.32
CA HIS A 290 -0.77 -29.88 5.62
C HIS A 290 -1.97 -29.36 4.81
N SER A 291 -2.89 -30.26 4.40
CA SER A 291 -4.06 -29.94 3.58
C SER A 291 -5.33 -30.56 4.16
N HIS A 292 -6.46 -29.85 4.03
CA HIS A 292 -7.75 -30.31 4.55
C HIS A 292 -8.87 -30.06 3.52
N PRO A 293 -9.18 -31.02 2.63
CA PRO A 293 -10.18 -30.86 1.57
C PRO A 293 -11.64 -30.89 2.10
N GLY A 294 -11.84 -31.15 3.39
CA GLY A 294 -13.14 -31.24 4.04
C GLY A 294 -13.49 -32.67 4.46
N ARG A 295 -14.26 -32.80 5.56
CA ARG A 295 -14.63 -34.10 6.15
C ARG A 295 -15.42 -35.00 5.20
N VAL A 296 -16.24 -34.42 4.31
CA VAL A 296 -17.08 -35.20 3.38
C VAL A 296 -16.24 -36.01 2.38
N VAL A 297 -15.10 -35.48 1.95
CA VAL A 297 -14.16 -36.22 1.08
C VAL A 297 -13.65 -37.47 1.78
N TRP A 298 -13.27 -37.33 3.06
CA TRP A 298 -12.80 -38.45 3.89
C TRP A 298 -13.89 -39.44 4.26
N LEU A 299 -15.15 -38.99 4.37
CA LEU A 299 -16.31 -39.88 4.50
C LEU A 299 -16.45 -40.79 3.28
N VAL A 300 -16.46 -40.20 2.07
CA VAL A 300 -16.56 -40.97 0.81
C VAL A 300 -15.37 -41.91 0.66
N PHE A 301 -14.16 -41.44 0.99
CA PHE A 301 -12.95 -42.26 0.99
C PHE A 301 -13.05 -43.48 1.92
N ASN A 302 -13.51 -43.29 3.16
CA ASN A 302 -13.68 -44.37 4.12
C ASN A 302 -14.69 -45.42 3.66
N VAL A 303 -15.84 -44.96 3.13
CA VAL A 303 -16.89 -45.83 2.60
C VAL A 303 -16.42 -46.57 1.34
N ALA A 304 -15.64 -45.92 0.47
CA ALA A 304 -15.09 -46.54 -0.73
C ALA A 304 -14.08 -47.65 -0.41
N ILE A 305 -13.20 -47.46 0.58
CA ILE A 305 -12.29 -48.52 1.04
C ILE A 305 -13.08 -49.69 1.60
N ALA A 306 -14.07 -49.44 2.45
CA ALA A 306 -14.89 -50.50 3.02
C ALA A 306 -15.67 -51.28 1.94
N LEU A 307 -16.22 -50.58 0.94
CA LEU A 307 -16.86 -51.20 -0.22
C LEU A 307 -15.89 -52.09 -1.01
N LEU A 308 -14.68 -51.60 -1.26
CA LEU A 308 -13.64 -52.38 -1.95
C LEU A 308 -13.29 -53.66 -1.16
N LEU A 309 -13.17 -53.57 0.16
CA LEU A 309 -12.88 -54.75 0.99
C LEU A 309 -13.99 -55.81 0.93
N MET A 310 -15.27 -55.37 0.91
CA MET A 310 -16.41 -56.28 0.75
C MET A 310 -16.42 -56.95 -0.64
N GLU A 311 -16.19 -56.18 -1.71
CA GLU A 311 -16.14 -56.72 -3.08
C GLU A 311 -14.98 -57.70 -3.30
N LEU A 312 -13.88 -57.53 -2.56
CA LEU A 312 -12.76 -58.47 -2.56
C LEU A 312 -13.02 -59.72 -1.72
N GLY A 313 -14.17 -59.83 -1.04
CA GLY A 313 -14.52 -60.95 -0.16
C GLY A 313 -13.61 -61.07 1.08
N ILE A 314 -12.97 -59.96 1.46
CA ILE A 314 -12.02 -59.93 2.58
C ILE A 314 -12.77 -60.09 3.92
N ASP A 315 -14.07 -59.76 3.97
CA ASP A 315 -14.94 -59.90 5.14
C ASP A 315 -14.84 -61.28 5.83
N LYS A 316 -14.79 -62.37 5.05
CA LYS A 316 -14.62 -63.73 5.58
C LYS A 316 -13.23 -64.01 6.12
N THR A 317 -12.21 -63.33 5.59
CA THR A 317 -10.82 -63.44 6.06
C THR A 317 -10.59 -62.60 7.33
N ILE A 318 -11.36 -61.53 7.54
CA ILE A 318 -11.19 -60.64 8.70
C ILE A 318 -11.31 -61.40 10.02
N GLU A 319 -12.28 -62.32 10.15
CA GLU A 319 -12.48 -63.12 11.37
C GLU A 319 -11.22 -63.88 11.80
N SER A 320 -10.51 -64.48 10.84
CA SER A 320 -9.26 -65.21 11.10
C SER A 320 -8.08 -64.30 11.49
N THR A 321 -8.12 -63.03 11.07
CA THR A 321 -7.08 -62.03 11.35
C THR A 321 -7.38 -61.15 12.57
N LEU A 322 -8.57 -61.26 13.16
CA LEU A 322 -9.01 -60.46 14.30
C LEU A 322 -8.06 -60.51 15.52
N PRO A 323 -7.44 -61.65 15.87
CA PRO A 323 -6.48 -61.70 16.98
C PRO A 323 -5.23 -60.82 16.73
N LEU A 324 -4.74 -60.76 15.49
CA LEU A 324 -3.61 -59.90 15.13
C LEU A 324 -4.00 -58.42 15.26
N TYR A 325 -5.20 -58.06 14.81
CA TYR A 325 -5.75 -56.73 15.01
C TYR A 325 -5.92 -56.39 16.50
N ALA A 326 -6.37 -57.34 17.31
CA ALA A 326 -6.50 -57.16 18.75
C ALA A 326 -5.14 -56.86 19.42
N CYS A 327 -4.02 -57.43 18.94
CA CYS A 327 -2.68 -57.05 19.40
C CYS A 327 -2.38 -55.57 19.11
N VAL A 328 -2.75 -55.06 17.92
CA VAL A 328 -2.51 -53.66 17.54
C VAL A 328 -3.29 -52.70 18.43
N VAL A 329 -4.58 -52.97 18.64
CA VAL A 329 -5.43 -52.16 19.52
C VAL A 329 -4.94 -52.23 20.97
N SER A 330 -4.60 -53.42 21.44
CA SER A 330 -4.10 -53.64 22.79
C SER A 330 -2.82 -52.87 23.05
N ALA A 331 -1.92 -52.81 22.07
CA ALA A 331 -0.70 -52.02 22.15
C ALA A 331 -0.98 -50.51 22.25
N TRP A 332 -1.87 -49.99 21.40
CA TRP A 332 -2.23 -48.57 21.39
C TRP A 332 -3.01 -48.15 22.63
N VAL A 333 -4.14 -48.80 22.90
CA VAL A 333 -5.02 -48.47 24.03
C VAL A 333 -4.33 -48.77 25.35
N GLY A 334 -3.51 -49.82 25.44
CA GLY A 334 -2.71 -50.12 26.63
C GLY A 334 -1.72 -49.02 26.96
N ALA A 335 -0.96 -48.53 25.97
CA ALA A 335 0.00 -47.45 26.17
C ALA A 335 -0.70 -46.14 26.56
N LEU A 336 -1.82 -45.81 25.90
CA LEU A 336 -2.63 -44.64 26.22
C LEU A 336 -3.24 -44.71 27.63
N ALA A 337 -3.83 -45.85 27.99
CA ALA A 337 -4.46 -46.07 29.29
C ALA A 337 -3.42 -46.00 30.42
N ALA A 338 -2.23 -46.58 30.23
CA ALA A 338 -1.15 -46.51 31.20
C ALA A 338 -0.65 -45.08 31.41
N ASP A 339 -0.55 -44.29 30.34
CA ASP A 339 -0.14 -42.90 30.46
C ASP A 339 -1.12 -42.07 31.31
N LEU A 340 -2.42 -42.24 31.04
CA LEU A 340 -3.48 -41.51 31.74
C LEU A 340 -3.74 -42.00 33.16
N ALA A 341 -3.67 -43.31 33.40
CA ALA A 341 -3.98 -43.93 34.70
C ALA A 341 -2.77 -44.04 35.64
N VAL A 342 -1.55 -44.11 35.10
CA VAL A 342 -0.32 -44.34 35.88
C VAL A 342 0.62 -43.13 35.79
N ASN A 343 1.03 -42.72 34.59
CA ASN A 343 2.06 -41.68 34.44
C ASN A 343 1.59 -40.30 34.93
N LYS A 344 0.34 -39.91 34.60
CA LYS A 344 -0.22 -38.62 35.05
C LYS A 344 -0.36 -38.54 36.58
N PRO A 345 -1.00 -39.51 37.27
CA PRO A 345 -1.07 -39.48 38.73
C PRO A 345 0.29 -39.54 39.43
N LEU A 346 1.28 -40.25 38.86
CA LEU A 346 2.64 -40.33 39.40
C LEU A 346 3.50 -39.09 39.11
N GLY A 347 2.99 -38.10 38.36
CA GLY A 347 3.75 -36.89 37.98
C GLY A 347 4.84 -37.12 36.92
N LEU A 348 4.85 -38.29 36.26
CA LEU A 348 5.76 -38.58 35.14
C LEU A 348 5.28 -37.95 33.82
N SER A 349 3.98 -37.66 33.73
CA SER A 349 3.37 -36.88 32.65
C SER A 349 2.82 -35.55 33.19
N PRO A 350 2.78 -34.47 32.39
CA PRO A 350 2.11 -33.21 32.76
C PRO A 350 0.65 -33.43 33.18
N PRO A 351 0.12 -32.61 34.12
CA PRO A 351 -1.23 -32.78 34.68
C PRO A 351 -2.35 -32.45 33.69
N GLY A 352 -2.10 -31.59 32.69
CA GLY A 352 -3.06 -31.25 31.64
C GLY A 352 -2.94 -32.13 30.38
N ILE A 353 -3.84 -31.94 29.41
CA ILE A 353 -3.74 -32.47 28.05
C ILE A 353 -3.32 -31.33 27.13
N GLU A 354 -2.09 -31.35 26.66
CA GLU A 354 -1.61 -30.42 25.63
C GLU A 354 -1.66 -31.10 24.27
N PHE A 355 -2.29 -30.45 23.29
CA PHE A 355 -2.53 -31.00 21.95
C PHE A 355 -1.96 -30.13 20.82
N LYS A 356 -1.51 -28.91 21.15
CA LYS A 356 -1.00 -27.93 20.17
C LYS A 356 0.36 -28.38 19.63
N ARG A 357 0.48 -28.38 18.29
CA ARG A 357 1.72 -28.72 17.57
C ARG A 357 2.94 -27.98 18.14
N ALA A 358 2.79 -26.72 18.49
CA ALA A 358 3.88 -25.86 18.96
C ALA A 358 4.52 -26.29 20.29
N HIS A 359 3.80 -27.02 21.14
CA HIS A 359 4.28 -27.45 22.47
C HIS A 359 4.71 -28.91 22.53
N LEU A 360 4.40 -29.71 21.52
CA LEU A 360 4.64 -31.16 21.53
C LEU A 360 5.88 -31.54 20.72
N TYR A 361 6.61 -32.56 21.17
CA TYR A 361 7.59 -33.23 20.33
C TYR A 361 6.92 -33.90 19.13
N ALA A 362 7.63 -34.08 18.01
CA ALA A 362 7.12 -34.80 16.86
C ALA A 362 6.80 -36.26 17.25
N ILE A 363 7.72 -36.94 17.93
CA ILE A 363 7.49 -38.26 18.52
C ILE A 363 7.82 -38.21 20.01
N ASN A 364 6.91 -38.68 20.84
CA ASN A 364 7.18 -38.96 22.25
C ASN A 364 7.43 -40.48 22.40
N PRO A 365 8.63 -40.89 22.89
CA PRO A 365 9.00 -42.30 22.98
C PRO A 365 8.20 -43.08 24.02
N VAL A 366 7.49 -42.42 24.95
CA VAL A 366 6.73 -43.12 26.01
C VAL A 366 5.62 -43.98 25.40
N GLY A 367 4.68 -43.37 24.69
CA GLY A 367 3.55 -44.06 24.07
C GLY A 367 3.96 -44.77 22.79
N THR A 368 4.70 -44.10 21.90
CA THR A 368 5.13 -44.74 20.63
C THR A 368 6.10 -45.91 20.86
N GLY A 369 7.05 -45.77 21.78
CA GLY A 369 7.99 -46.84 22.12
C GLY A 369 7.30 -48.01 22.83
N ALA A 370 6.39 -47.74 23.78
CA ALA A 370 5.60 -48.78 24.42
C ALA A 370 4.73 -49.56 23.42
N MET A 371 4.09 -48.85 22.48
CA MET A 371 3.30 -49.45 21.42
C MET A 371 4.17 -50.34 20.52
N VAL A 372 5.35 -49.86 20.09
CA VAL A 372 6.25 -50.65 19.24
C VAL A 372 6.76 -51.91 19.97
N LEU A 373 7.18 -51.80 21.23
CA LEU A 373 7.61 -52.95 22.03
C LEU A 373 6.48 -53.97 22.21
N SER A 374 5.27 -53.49 22.50
CA SER A 374 4.08 -54.33 22.64
C SER A 374 3.67 -55.01 21.33
N LEU A 375 3.71 -54.31 20.20
CA LEU A 375 3.45 -54.87 18.88
C LEU A 375 4.45 -55.97 18.52
N LEU A 376 5.75 -55.73 18.76
CA LEU A 376 6.79 -56.72 18.53
C LEU A 376 6.57 -57.96 19.40
N ALA A 377 6.33 -57.78 20.70
CA ALA A 377 6.03 -58.87 21.61
C ALA A 377 4.78 -59.65 21.18
N GLY A 378 3.69 -58.95 20.87
CA GLY A 378 2.43 -59.54 20.43
C GLY A 378 2.57 -60.33 19.13
N CYS A 379 3.28 -59.79 18.14
CA CYS A 379 3.53 -60.48 16.87
C CYS A 379 4.40 -61.73 17.06
N LEU A 380 5.45 -61.65 17.89
CA LEU A 380 6.32 -62.80 18.16
C LEU A 380 5.57 -63.92 18.91
N ILE A 381 4.70 -63.57 19.85
CA ILE A 381 3.85 -64.53 20.56
C ILE A 381 2.80 -65.13 19.61
N HIS A 382 2.17 -64.32 18.77
CA HIS A 382 1.20 -64.78 17.78
C HIS A 382 1.83 -65.70 16.73
N ALA A 383 3.09 -65.47 16.37
CA ALA A 383 3.86 -66.33 15.47
C ALA A 383 4.36 -67.63 16.13
N GLY A 384 4.08 -67.87 17.41
CA GLY A 384 4.41 -69.12 18.11
C GLY A 384 5.84 -69.23 18.63
N LEU A 385 6.66 -68.16 18.56
CA LEU A 385 8.06 -68.22 19.04
C LEU A 385 8.19 -68.51 20.54
N PHE A 386 7.14 -68.22 21.32
CA PHE A 386 7.08 -68.46 22.76
C PHE A 386 6.27 -69.72 23.14
N GLY A 387 5.99 -70.58 22.16
CA GLY A 387 5.24 -71.82 22.31
C GLY A 387 3.72 -71.66 22.13
N ASP A 388 3.07 -72.75 21.74
CA ASP A 388 1.64 -72.81 21.37
C ASP A 388 0.69 -72.48 22.53
N ALA A 389 1.17 -72.59 23.77
CA ALA A 389 0.38 -72.29 24.97
C ALA A 389 0.10 -70.79 25.14
N LEU A 390 1.03 -69.93 24.72
CA LEU A 390 0.92 -68.48 24.88
C LEU A 390 0.31 -67.79 23.66
N GLN A 391 0.31 -68.45 22.50
CA GLN A 391 -0.20 -67.92 21.25
C GLN A 391 -1.63 -67.35 21.35
N PRO A 392 -2.61 -68.02 22.01
CA PRO A 392 -3.97 -67.48 22.13
C PRO A 392 -4.04 -66.22 23.00
N PHE A 393 -3.06 -66.02 23.89
CA PHE A 393 -2.98 -64.87 24.79
C PHE A 393 -2.22 -63.67 24.20
N ALA A 394 -1.80 -63.74 22.93
CA ALA A 394 -1.00 -62.68 22.31
C ALA A 394 -1.60 -61.26 22.48
N PRO A 395 -2.92 -61.02 22.32
CA PRO A 395 -3.49 -59.68 22.54
C PRO A 395 -3.43 -59.24 24.02
N MET A 396 -3.70 -60.15 24.95
CA MET A 396 -3.67 -59.85 26.39
C MET A 396 -2.25 -59.55 26.88
N LEU A 397 -1.27 -60.30 26.39
CA LEU A 397 0.15 -60.07 26.68
C LEU A 397 0.67 -58.80 25.99
N ALA A 398 0.18 -58.47 24.79
CA ALA A 398 0.47 -57.19 24.15
C ALA A 398 -0.06 -56.03 25.02
N LEU A 399 -1.30 -56.12 25.51
CA LEU A 399 -1.87 -55.11 26.42
C LEU A 399 -1.02 -54.94 27.67
N ALA A 400 -0.67 -56.04 28.34
CA ALA A 400 0.17 -56.02 29.54
C ALA A 400 1.55 -55.42 29.28
N THR A 401 2.16 -55.76 28.14
CA THR A 401 3.46 -55.22 27.72
C THR A 401 3.39 -53.72 27.49
N ALA A 402 2.37 -53.22 26.78
CA ALA A 402 2.19 -51.79 26.57
C ALA A 402 1.95 -51.04 27.89
N PHE A 403 1.12 -51.61 28.76
CA PHE A 403 0.75 -51.02 30.03
C PHE A 403 1.95 -50.92 31.00
N ALA A 404 2.88 -51.88 30.94
CA ALA A 404 4.12 -51.85 31.72
C ALA A 404 5.22 -51.01 31.08
N ALA A 405 5.36 -51.05 29.75
CA ALA A 405 6.43 -50.35 29.04
C ALA A 405 6.27 -48.82 29.08
N ALA A 406 5.04 -48.30 29.01
CA ALA A 406 4.82 -46.85 29.03
C ALA A 406 5.34 -46.19 30.34
N PRO A 407 5.00 -46.66 31.55
CA PRO A 407 5.58 -46.13 32.78
C PRO A 407 7.09 -46.33 32.89
N ALA A 408 7.61 -47.48 32.45
CA ALA A 408 9.05 -47.74 32.47
C ALA A 408 9.83 -46.74 31.60
N ILE A 409 9.34 -46.44 30.39
CA ILE A 409 9.95 -45.45 29.50
C ILE A 409 9.76 -44.02 30.04
N ALA A 410 8.60 -43.69 30.61
CA ALA A 410 8.37 -42.38 31.22
C ALA A 410 9.32 -42.12 32.39
N PHE A 411 9.53 -43.13 33.24
CA PHE A 411 10.51 -43.09 34.32
C PHE A 411 11.94 -42.93 33.79
N ALA A 412 12.34 -43.75 32.80
CA ALA A 412 13.67 -43.68 32.19
C ALA A 412 13.97 -42.34 31.50
N THR A 413 12.95 -41.66 30.97
CA THR A 413 13.08 -40.35 30.33
C THR A 413 12.84 -39.16 31.27
N GLY A 414 12.49 -39.43 32.53
CA GLY A 414 12.16 -38.42 33.55
C GLY A 414 11.04 -37.47 33.13
N GLY A 415 10.08 -37.92 32.31
CA GLY A 415 8.96 -37.09 31.84
C GLY A 415 9.31 -35.92 30.90
N LYS A 416 10.58 -35.76 30.49
CA LYS A 416 11.05 -34.58 29.74
C LYS A 416 10.63 -34.54 28.26
N ARG A 417 9.97 -35.58 27.77
CA ARG A 417 9.61 -35.76 26.34
C ARG A 417 8.14 -35.47 26.02
N TYR A 418 7.32 -35.06 26.99
CA TYR A 418 5.93 -34.68 26.75
C TYR A 418 5.81 -33.28 26.15
N LEU A 419 6.50 -32.30 26.73
CA LEU A 419 6.46 -30.90 26.30
C LEU A 419 7.82 -30.48 25.74
N ALA A 420 7.83 -30.00 24.49
CA ALA A 420 9.00 -29.44 23.83
C ALA A 420 9.31 -28.01 24.27
N ARG A 421 8.29 -27.28 24.76
CA ARG A 421 8.40 -25.98 25.40
C ARG A 421 7.20 -25.79 26.34
N ASP A 422 7.34 -24.92 27.33
CA ASP A 422 6.25 -24.64 28.26
C ASP A 422 5.08 -23.91 27.58
N PRO A 423 3.82 -24.29 27.85
CA PRO A 423 2.65 -23.55 27.39
C PRO A 423 2.68 -22.16 28.02
N GLN A 424 2.60 -21.10 27.21
CA GLN A 424 2.41 -19.75 27.74
C GLN A 424 1.03 -19.65 28.38
N THR A 425 0.98 -19.32 29.67
CA THR A 425 -0.22 -19.30 30.51
C THR A 425 -0.91 -17.93 30.61
N ALA A 426 -0.41 -16.89 29.93
CA ALA A 426 -0.88 -15.53 30.13
C ALA A 426 -1.50 -14.94 28.86
N TRP A 427 -2.76 -15.30 28.60
CA TRP A 427 -3.63 -14.52 27.74
C TRP A 427 -4.71 -13.88 28.61
N ASP A 428 -4.70 -12.56 28.73
CA ASP A 428 -5.67 -11.81 29.56
C ASP A 428 -7.09 -11.80 28.97
N ARG A 429 -7.24 -12.28 27.72
CA ARG A 429 -8.50 -12.31 26.98
C ARG A 429 -8.96 -13.75 26.75
N THR A 430 -10.27 -13.96 26.86
CA THR A 430 -10.93 -15.24 26.58
C THR A 430 -10.84 -15.63 25.10
N GLU A 431 -10.94 -14.64 24.21
CA GLU A 431 -10.80 -14.81 22.77
C GLU A 431 -9.59 -14.04 22.22
N ILE A 432 -8.86 -14.70 21.32
CA ILE A 432 -7.68 -14.15 20.65
C ILE A 432 -7.85 -14.35 19.16
N THR A 433 -7.58 -13.30 18.39
CA THR A 433 -7.61 -13.36 16.93
C THR A 433 -6.36 -14.03 16.38
N CYS A 434 -6.53 -15.07 15.56
CA CYS A 434 -5.40 -15.70 14.87
C CYS A 434 -4.83 -14.78 13.80
N ARG A 435 -3.51 -14.60 13.76
CA ARG A 435 -2.82 -13.76 12.76
C ARG A 435 -2.86 -14.31 11.33
N VAL A 436 -3.20 -15.58 11.14
CA VAL A 436 -3.20 -16.24 9.82
C VAL A 436 -4.59 -16.28 9.19
N CYS A 437 -5.61 -16.73 9.95
CA CYS A 437 -6.98 -16.81 9.44
C CYS A 437 -7.91 -15.69 9.95
N GLU A 438 -7.41 -14.78 10.78
CA GLU A 438 -8.11 -13.58 11.27
C GLU A 438 -9.41 -13.85 12.05
N HIS A 439 -9.65 -15.10 12.45
CA HIS A 439 -10.80 -15.49 13.28
C HIS A 439 -10.46 -15.51 14.77
N PRO A 440 -11.43 -15.19 15.65
CA PRO A 440 -11.28 -15.32 17.10
C PRO A 440 -11.37 -16.80 17.53
N PHE A 441 -10.50 -17.19 18.45
CA PHE A 441 -10.50 -18.51 19.08
C PHE A 441 -10.27 -18.38 20.58
N GLU A 442 -10.68 -19.41 21.33
CA GLU A 442 -10.43 -19.50 22.77
C GLU A 442 -8.93 -19.54 23.08
N ALA A 443 -8.52 -18.97 24.21
CA ALA A 443 -7.10 -18.90 24.58
C ALA A 443 -6.40 -20.27 24.65
N GLU A 444 -7.15 -21.34 24.97
CA GLU A 444 -6.64 -22.71 25.02
C GLU A 444 -6.24 -23.25 23.64
N ASP A 445 -6.90 -22.81 22.57
CA ASP A 445 -6.63 -23.18 21.18
C ASP A 445 -5.49 -22.38 20.54
N MET A 446 -4.92 -21.43 21.27
CA MET A 446 -3.97 -20.47 20.74
C MET A 446 -2.54 -20.76 21.17
N ALA A 447 -1.60 -20.44 20.29
CA ALA A 447 -0.17 -20.55 20.52
C ALA A 447 0.56 -19.33 19.97
N GLN A 448 1.67 -18.93 20.60
CA GLN A 448 2.54 -17.89 20.05
C GLN A 448 3.47 -18.49 18.98
N CYS A 449 3.44 -17.91 17.77
CA CYS A 449 4.31 -18.29 16.66
C CYS A 449 5.43 -17.25 16.45
N PRO A 450 6.71 -17.64 16.56
CA PRO A 450 7.84 -16.74 16.26
C PRO A 450 7.89 -16.30 14.79
N ALA A 451 7.55 -17.20 13.86
CA ALA A 451 7.60 -16.92 12.42
C ALA A 451 6.65 -15.78 12.01
N TYR A 452 5.46 -15.74 12.61
CA TYR A 452 4.48 -14.66 12.38
C TYR A 452 4.54 -13.57 13.44
N SER A 453 5.44 -13.67 14.44
CA SER A 453 5.53 -12.73 15.56
C SER A 453 4.17 -12.41 16.20
N GLY A 454 3.33 -13.44 16.45
CA GLY A 454 1.97 -13.25 16.94
C GLY A 454 1.21 -14.55 17.25
N PRO A 455 -0.04 -14.42 17.75
CA PRO A 455 -0.90 -15.56 18.07
C PRO A 455 -1.37 -16.31 16.82
N ILE A 456 -1.34 -17.63 16.87
CA ILE A 456 -1.84 -18.54 15.83
C ILE A 456 -2.75 -19.59 16.47
N CYS A 457 -3.87 -19.94 15.82
CA CYS A 457 -4.73 -21.01 16.29
C CYS A 457 -4.12 -22.39 16.02
N SER A 458 -4.54 -23.39 16.79
CA SER A 458 -4.09 -24.78 16.72
C SER A 458 -4.24 -25.38 15.31
N LEU A 459 -5.31 -25.03 14.60
CA LEU A 459 -5.57 -25.46 13.22
C LEU A 459 -4.59 -24.82 12.23
N CYS A 460 -4.45 -23.49 12.23
CA CYS A 460 -3.49 -22.82 11.35
C CYS A 460 -2.05 -23.25 11.66
N CYS A 461 -1.71 -23.49 12.93
CA CYS A 461 -0.41 -24.03 13.31
C CYS A 461 -0.16 -25.43 12.73
N SER A 462 -1.21 -26.23 12.56
CA SER A 462 -1.13 -27.57 11.95
C SER A 462 -1.04 -27.51 10.43
N LEU A 463 -1.78 -26.61 9.79
CA LEU A 463 -1.84 -26.48 8.32
C LEU A 463 -0.70 -25.64 7.74
N ASP A 464 -0.13 -24.70 8.49
CA ASP A 464 0.94 -23.84 7.98
C ASP A 464 2.31 -24.49 8.15
N ALA A 465 2.87 -24.97 7.04
CA ALA A 465 4.20 -25.57 6.99
C ALA A 465 5.34 -24.52 6.94
N ARG A 466 5.05 -23.25 6.63
CA ARG A 466 6.08 -22.22 6.37
C ARG A 466 6.90 -21.87 7.59
N CYS A 467 6.32 -22.00 8.79
CA CYS A 467 7.01 -21.68 10.04
C CYS A 467 8.17 -22.63 10.38
N GLY A 468 8.24 -23.80 9.72
CA GLY A 468 9.29 -24.79 9.91
C GLY A 468 9.48 -25.23 11.38
N ASP A 469 8.45 -25.18 12.23
CA ASP A 469 8.58 -25.46 13.67
C ASP A 469 9.70 -24.62 14.37
N LEU A 470 9.90 -23.36 13.95
CA LEU A 470 10.83 -22.41 14.60
C LEU A 470 10.57 -22.22 16.10
N CYS A 471 9.34 -22.49 16.56
CA CYS A 471 8.98 -22.47 17.97
C CYS A 471 9.61 -23.60 18.80
N LYS A 472 10.08 -24.70 18.17
CA LYS A 472 10.60 -25.90 18.85
C LYS A 472 11.69 -26.61 18.01
N PRO A 473 12.86 -25.99 17.79
CA PRO A 473 13.89 -26.54 16.90
C PRO A 473 14.35 -27.97 17.29
N HIS A 474 14.44 -28.27 18.59
CA HIS A 474 14.82 -29.60 19.11
C HIS A 474 13.70 -30.64 19.03
N GLY A 475 12.45 -30.18 18.83
CA GLY A 475 11.26 -31.02 18.79
C GLY A 475 10.95 -31.61 17.42
N ARG A 476 11.75 -31.27 16.40
CA ARG A 476 11.58 -31.73 15.01
C ARG A 476 11.96 -33.20 14.87
N LEU A 477 11.24 -33.93 14.01
CA LEU A 477 11.50 -35.36 13.76
C LEU A 477 12.93 -35.63 13.31
N GLU A 478 13.46 -34.81 12.40
CA GLU A 478 14.82 -34.96 11.87
C GLU A 478 15.88 -34.85 12.96
N VAL A 479 15.73 -33.88 13.87
CA VAL A 479 16.65 -33.67 15.00
C VAL A 479 16.51 -34.81 16.01
N GLN A 480 15.27 -35.23 16.32
CA GLN A 480 15.03 -36.37 17.21
C GLN A 480 15.62 -37.68 16.67
N ALA A 481 15.46 -37.94 15.37
CA ALA A 481 16.00 -39.11 14.70
C ALA A 481 17.54 -39.06 14.68
N HIS A 482 18.12 -37.92 14.33
CA HIS A 482 19.57 -37.73 14.36
C HIS A 482 20.16 -37.95 15.75
N ASP A 483 19.57 -37.36 16.79
CA ASP A 483 20.01 -37.53 18.18
C ASP A 483 19.89 -38.97 18.67
N ALA A 484 18.86 -39.70 18.25
CA ALA A 484 18.68 -41.11 18.58
C ALA A 484 19.72 -41.98 17.87
N LEU A 485 19.92 -41.76 16.56
CA LEU A 485 20.91 -42.47 15.77
C LEU A 485 22.33 -42.21 16.26
N ALA A 486 22.67 -40.97 16.60
CA ALA A 486 24.00 -40.60 17.10
C ALA A 486 24.38 -41.29 18.42
N ARG A 487 23.41 -41.81 19.19
CA ARG A 487 23.68 -42.62 20.40
C ARG A 487 24.01 -44.09 20.10
N VAL A 488 23.57 -44.60 18.95
CA VAL A 488 23.67 -46.03 18.60
C VAL A 488 24.70 -46.26 17.49
N LEU A 489 24.86 -45.30 16.58
CA LEU A 489 25.68 -45.40 15.38
C LEU A 489 26.90 -44.45 15.45
N PRO A 490 28.07 -44.87 14.92
CA PRO A 490 29.22 -43.98 14.76
C PRO A 490 28.90 -42.72 13.94
N ALA A 491 29.53 -41.58 14.26
CA ALA A 491 29.25 -40.29 13.60
C ALA A 491 29.34 -40.32 12.06
N ARG A 492 30.20 -41.19 11.49
CA ARG A 492 30.35 -41.36 10.03
C ARG A 492 29.14 -42.01 9.36
N THR A 493 28.47 -42.97 10.02
CA THR A 493 27.28 -43.63 9.46
C THR A 493 26.03 -42.78 9.66
N ALA A 494 25.94 -42.03 10.76
CA ALA A 494 24.87 -41.05 10.97
C ALA A 494 24.85 -39.95 9.89
N ALA A 495 26.02 -39.45 9.47
CA ALA A 495 26.13 -38.47 8.39
C ALA A 495 25.66 -39.00 7.03
N TRP A 496 25.88 -40.28 6.74
CA TRP A 496 25.43 -40.93 5.50
C TRP A 496 23.90 -41.04 5.39
N ILE A 497 23.21 -41.23 6.52
CA ILE A 497 21.75 -41.37 6.57
C ILE A 497 21.05 -40.04 6.25
N GLY A 498 21.71 -38.91 6.53
CA GLY A 498 21.20 -37.58 6.18
C GLY A 498 21.28 -37.24 4.68
N ALA A 499 22.12 -37.94 3.91
CA ALA A 499 22.30 -37.70 2.48
C ALA A 499 21.12 -38.28 1.65
N PRO A 500 20.88 -37.78 0.41
CA PRO A 500 19.81 -38.28 -0.44
C PRO A 500 19.87 -39.80 -0.66
N LEU A 501 21.07 -40.36 -0.82
CA LEU A 501 21.27 -41.80 -0.96
C LEU A 501 20.89 -42.59 0.31
N GLY A 502 21.21 -42.06 1.49
CA GLY A 502 20.82 -42.66 2.77
C GLY A 502 19.31 -42.67 2.97
N ARG A 503 18.63 -41.56 2.66
CA ARG A 503 17.16 -41.47 2.69
C ARG A 503 16.51 -42.44 1.71
N TYR A 504 17.06 -42.56 0.51
CA TYR A 504 16.59 -43.53 -0.49
C TYR A 504 16.71 -44.98 0.00
N ILE A 505 17.89 -45.38 0.51
CA ILE A 505 18.11 -46.73 1.04
C ILE A 505 17.13 -47.02 2.19
N ALA A 506 16.94 -46.07 3.11
CA ALA A 506 15.99 -46.23 4.22
C ALA A 506 14.54 -46.41 3.75
N LEU A 507 14.10 -45.58 2.79
CA LEU A 507 12.77 -45.71 2.18
C LEU A 507 12.60 -47.06 1.47
N MET A 508 13.63 -47.49 0.72
CA MET A 508 13.62 -48.77 0.02
C MET A 508 13.56 -49.96 0.97
N LEU A 509 14.38 -50.00 2.01
CA LEU A 509 14.35 -51.06 3.01
C LEU A 509 12.97 -51.15 3.67
N THR A 510 12.34 -50.01 3.94
CA THR A 510 11.00 -49.95 4.52
C THR A 510 9.96 -50.54 3.56
N LEU A 511 9.95 -50.10 2.29
CA LEU A 511 9.01 -50.58 1.27
C LEU A 511 9.19 -52.07 0.97
N ILE A 512 10.44 -52.53 0.87
CA ILE A 512 10.80 -53.95 0.69
C ILE A 512 10.25 -54.78 1.86
N THR A 513 10.46 -54.32 3.10
CA THR A 513 9.99 -55.04 4.29
C THR A 513 8.47 -55.12 4.33
N VAL A 514 7.77 -54.01 4.06
CA VAL A 514 6.30 -53.96 4.09
C VAL A 514 5.70 -54.88 3.03
N ILE A 515 6.16 -54.80 1.78
CA ILE A 515 5.61 -55.64 0.70
C ILE A 515 6.00 -57.10 0.90
N GLY A 516 7.23 -57.37 1.34
CA GLY A 516 7.66 -58.72 1.68
C GLY A 516 6.74 -59.33 2.74
N LEU A 517 6.44 -58.58 3.81
CA LEU A 517 5.54 -59.03 4.87
C LEU A 517 4.13 -59.29 4.34
N ILE A 518 3.57 -58.37 3.54
CA ILE A 518 2.24 -58.53 2.92
C ILE A 518 2.19 -59.79 2.07
N LEU A 519 3.16 -60.00 1.18
CA LEU A 519 3.19 -61.15 0.29
C LEU A 519 3.41 -62.47 1.05
N VAL A 520 4.18 -62.46 2.13
CA VAL A 520 4.33 -63.63 3.03
C VAL A 520 3.01 -63.95 3.73
N ILE A 521 2.30 -62.94 4.22
CA ILE A 521 0.98 -63.13 4.84
C ILE A 521 -0.02 -63.70 3.82
N VAL A 522 -0.05 -63.13 2.61
CA VAL A 522 -0.91 -63.62 1.52
C VAL A 522 -0.56 -65.06 1.16
N HIS A 523 0.74 -65.40 1.08
CA HIS A 523 1.19 -66.76 0.83
C HIS A 523 0.73 -67.71 1.93
N ALA A 524 0.93 -67.35 3.20
CA ALA A 524 0.55 -68.18 4.34
C ALA A 524 -0.97 -68.45 4.37
N GLY A 525 -1.80 -67.43 4.11
CA GLY A 525 -3.25 -67.58 4.06
C GLY A 525 -3.73 -68.46 2.90
N ALA A 526 -3.20 -68.21 1.69
CA ALA A 526 -3.63 -68.95 0.50
C ALA A 526 -3.06 -70.38 0.44
N ALA A 527 -1.85 -70.61 0.95
CA ALA A 527 -1.27 -71.95 1.07
C ALA A 527 -2.02 -72.83 2.10
N ALA A 528 -2.59 -72.21 3.15
CA ALA A 528 -3.44 -72.91 4.11
C ALA A 528 -4.79 -73.35 3.48
N ALA A 529 -5.36 -72.53 2.59
CA ALA A 529 -6.63 -72.83 1.91
C ALA A 529 -6.47 -73.85 0.76
N HIS A 530 -5.39 -73.76 -0.01
CA HIS A 530 -5.13 -74.61 -1.18
C HIS A 530 -3.69 -75.14 -1.17
N PRO A 531 -3.40 -76.19 -0.37
CA PRO A 531 -2.04 -76.72 -0.20
C PRO A 531 -1.43 -77.22 -1.52
N GLU A 532 -2.28 -77.73 -2.42
CA GLU A 532 -1.92 -78.29 -3.73
C GLU A 532 -1.29 -77.26 -4.70
N HIS A 533 -1.46 -75.96 -4.45
CA HIS A 533 -0.92 -74.88 -5.29
C HIS A 533 0.15 -74.07 -4.57
N GLY A 534 0.59 -74.48 -3.38
CA GLY A 534 1.51 -73.73 -2.53
C GLY A 534 2.82 -73.34 -3.23
N GLU A 535 3.47 -74.28 -3.93
CA GLU A 535 4.74 -74.01 -4.64
C GLU A 535 4.56 -73.06 -5.83
N THR A 536 3.51 -73.25 -6.64
CA THR A 536 3.19 -72.39 -7.78
C THR A 536 2.88 -70.97 -7.31
N LEU A 537 2.11 -70.85 -6.23
CA LEU A 537 1.77 -69.57 -5.62
C LEU A 537 3.01 -68.89 -5.03
N ARG A 538 3.89 -69.63 -4.34
CA ARG A 538 5.16 -69.12 -3.81
C ARG A 538 6.03 -68.54 -4.93
N ALA A 539 6.16 -69.25 -6.04
CA ALA A 539 6.91 -68.80 -7.20
C ALA A 539 6.30 -67.53 -7.84
N ALA A 540 4.98 -67.48 -7.98
CA ALA A 540 4.26 -66.32 -8.51
C ALA A 540 4.43 -65.08 -7.61
N LEU A 541 4.22 -65.23 -6.30
CA LEU A 541 4.37 -64.14 -5.32
C LEU A 541 5.81 -63.65 -5.20
N THR A 542 6.79 -64.56 -5.28
CA THR A 542 8.22 -64.19 -5.30
C THR A 542 8.57 -63.38 -6.55
N SER A 543 8.04 -63.78 -7.71
CA SER A 543 8.23 -63.03 -8.96
C SER A 543 7.59 -61.64 -8.87
N LEU A 544 6.38 -61.56 -8.34
CA LEU A 544 5.67 -60.30 -8.10
C LEU A 544 6.43 -59.38 -7.14
N PHE A 545 7.03 -59.92 -6.07
CA PHE A 545 7.87 -59.18 -5.12
C PHE A 545 9.02 -58.45 -5.84
N PHE A 546 9.79 -59.17 -6.66
CA PHE A 546 10.92 -58.55 -7.39
C PHE A 546 10.46 -57.51 -8.41
N ILE A 547 9.34 -57.74 -9.12
CA ILE A 547 8.76 -56.75 -10.03
C ILE A 547 8.38 -55.47 -9.27
N LEU A 548 7.68 -55.62 -8.14
CA LEU A 548 7.27 -54.48 -7.31
C LEU A 548 8.46 -53.71 -6.74
N ILE A 549 9.53 -54.39 -6.33
CA ILE A 549 10.75 -53.75 -5.84
C ILE A 549 11.38 -52.84 -6.90
N VAL A 550 11.45 -53.29 -8.15
CA VAL A 550 12.02 -52.46 -9.24
C VAL A 550 11.18 -51.22 -9.47
N ILE A 551 9.85 -51.36 -9.56
CA ILE A 551 8.92 -50.24 -9.76
C ILE A 551 9.03 -49.25 -8.60
N LEU A 552 9.00 -49.74 -7.36
CA LEU A 552 9.14 -48.91 -6.18
C LEU A 552 10.52 -48.28 -6.06
N GLY A 553 11.56 -48.95 -6.52
CA GLY A 553 12.91 -48.40 -6.63
C GLY A 553 12.95 -47.11 -7.43
N VAL A 554 12.29 -47.10 -8.59
CA VAL A 554 12.19 -45.91 -9.45
C VAL A 554 11.33 -44.84 -8.79
N VAL A 555 10.14 -45.20 -8.29
CA VAL A 555 9.21 -44.25 -7.65
C VAL A 555 9.83 -43.61 -6.39
N ALA A 556 10.48 -44.40 -5.54
CA ALA A 556 11.16 -43.93 -4.34
C ALA A 556 12.31 -42.98 -4.68
N TRP A 557 13.08 -43.26 -5.74
CA TRP A 557 14.16 -42.37 -6.17
C TRP A 557 13.61 -41.04 -6.69
N LEU A 558 12.60 -41.08 -7.56
CA LEU A 558 11.92 -39.88 -8.05
C LEU A 558 11.34 -39.05 -6.90
N PHE A 559 10.75 -39.71 -5.90
CA PHE A 559 10.21 -39.07 -4.71
C PHE A 559 11.29 -38.35 -3.89
N VAL A 560 12.42 -39.03 -3.61
CA VAL A 560 13.56 -38.43 -2.88
C VAL A 560 14.15 -37.25 -3.65
N LEU A 561 14.31 -37.39 -4.98
CA LEU A 561 14.82 -36.31 -5.83
C LEU A 561 13.87 -35.10 -5.85
N ALA A 562 12.57 -35.33 -5.96
CA ALA A 562 11.57 -34.28 -5.93
C ALA A 562 11.52 -33.55 -4.58
N GLN A 563 11.68 -34.28 -3.47
CA GLN A 563 11.79 -33.68 -2.13
C GLN A 563 13.05 -32.83 -1.99
N GLU A 564 14.20 -33.32 -2.46
CA GLU A 564 15.47 -32.57 -2.38
C GLU A 564 15.41 -31.31 -3.26
N SER A 565 14.87 -31.43 -4.49
CA SER A 565 14.65 -30.29 -5.37
C SER A 565 13.72 -29.24 -4.73
N ARG A 566 12.63 -29.66 -4.08
CA ARG A 566 11.76 -28.76 -3.32
C ARG A 566 12.49 -28.06 -2.18
N ARG A 567 13.32 -28.79 -1.44
CA ARG A 567 14.08 -28.24 -0.31
C ARG A 567 15.06 -27.16 -0.77
N VAL A 568 15.85 -27.44 -1.82
CA VAL A 568 16.79 -26.46 -2.39
C VAL A 568 16.05 -25.23 -2.92
N ALA A 569 14.91 -25.43 -3.61
CA ALA A 569 14.11 -24.31 -4.09
C ALA A 569 13.55 -23.44 -2.95
N GLN A 570 13.13 -24.05 -1.82
CA GLN A 570 12.68 -23.33 -0.64
C GLN A 570 13.81 -22.54 0.04
N GLU A 571 15.00 -23.14 0.18
CA GLU A 571 16.18 -22.47 0.76
C GLU A 571 16.60 -21.26 -0.09
N GLU A 572 16.62 -21.40 -1.43
CA GLU A 572 16.94 -20.30 -2.33
C GLU A 572 15.88 -19.19 -2.30
N THR A 573 14.59 -19.55 -2.29
CA THR A 573 13.49 -18.57 -2.19
C THR A 573 13.60 -17.76 -0.89
N ALA A 574 13.85 -18.43 0.24
CA ALA A 574 14.02 -17.77 1.53
C ALA A 574 15.22 -16.81 1.52
N ARG A 575 16.32 -17.21 0.88
CA ARG A 575 17.50 -16.34 0.71
C ARG A 575 17.18 -15.11 -0.13
N GLN A 576 16.47 -15.26 -1.25
CA GLN A 576 16.07 -14.12 -2.08
C GLN A 576 15.13 -13.17 -1.36
N THR A 577 14.15 -13.69 -0.61
CA THR A 577 13.25 -12.85 0.19
C THR A 577 14.03 -12.02 1.22
N ALA A 578 14.99 -12.63 1.91
CA ALA A 578 15.83 -11.91 2.87
C ALA A 578 16.67 -10.79 2.21
N LEU A 579 17.18 -11.03 0.99
CA LEU A 579 17.90 -10.01 0.23
C LEU A 579 16.98 -8.84 -0.18
N TYR A 580 15.77 -9.13 -0.67
CA TYR A 580 14.79 -8.09 -1.02
C TYR A 580 14.35 -7.27 0.19
N GLU A 581 14.13 -7.89 1.36
CA GLU A 581 13.79 -7.15 2.57
C GLU A 581 14.92 -6.18 2.97
N ALA A 582 16.18 -6.59 2.86
CA ALA A 582 17.33 -5.74 3.11
C ALA A 582 17.43 -4.57 2.09
N GLU A 583 17.16 -4.84 0.81
CA GLU A 583 17.12 -3.82 -0.24
C GLU A 583 16.01 -2.79 -0.01
N ILE A 584 14.80 -3.22 0.34
CA ILE A 584 13.67 -2.34 0.69
C ILE A 584 14.03 -1.45 1.89
N ALA A 585 14.68 -2.01 2.91
CA ALA A 585 15.12 -1.24 4.07
C ALA A 585 16.15 -0.17 3.68
N ALA A 586 17.10 -0.49 2.79
CA ALA A 586 18.10 0.45 2.30
C ALA A 586 17.47 1.59 1.45
N HIS A 587 16.49 1.27 0.60
CA HIS A 587 15.77 2.28 -0.20
C HIS A 587 15.01 3.27 0.68
N LYS A 588 14.31 2.80 1.72
CA LYS A 588 13.60 3.70 2.66
C LYS A 588 14.50 4.75 3.30
N VAL A 589 15.72 4.36 3.68
CA VAL A 589 16.72 5.30 4.24
C VAL A 589 17.18 6.30 3.19
N THR A 590 17.36 5.86 1.96
CA THR A 590 17.81 6.71 0.85
C THR A 590 16.73 7.71 0.44
N ASP A 591 15.48 7.27 0.32
CA ASP A 591 14.33 8.13 0.01
C ASP A 591 14.13 9.21 1.07
N ALA A 592 14.27 8.86 2.35
CA ALA A 592 14.18 9.83 3.45
C ALA A 592 15.27 10.92 3.33
N LYS A 593 16.51 10.54 3.00
CA LYS A 593 17.61 11.50 2.78
C LYS A 593 17.36 12.39 1.56
N LEU A 594 16.86 11.82 0.47
CA LEU A 594 16.52 12.56 -0.74
C LEU A 594 15.43 13.60 -0.47
N GLN A 595 14.38 13.20 0.25
CA GLN A 595 13.28 14.08 0.61
C GLN A 595 13.76 15.27 1.48
N GLN A 596 14.62 15.01 2.47
CA GLN A 596 15.19 16.08 3.30
C GLN A 596 16.09 17.04 2.50
N ALA A 597 16.87 16.52 1.55
CA ALA A 597 17.70 17.35 0.66
C ALA A 597 16.85 18.23 -0.27
N LYS A 598 15.71 17.72 -0.74
CA LYS A 598 14.74 18.48 -1.55
C LYS A 598 14.13 19.62 -0.74
N GLU A 599 13.65 19.34 0.47
CA GLU A 599 13.00 20.35 1.33
C GLU A 599 13.96 21.50 1.69
N THR A 600 15.22 21.20 1.96
CA THR A 600 16.25 22.22 2.23
C THR A 600 16.55 23.09 1.01
N ALA A 601 16.60 22.50 -0.19
CA ALA A 601 16.78 23.24 -1.43
C ALA A 601 15.58 24.17 -1.74
N GLU A 602 14.36 23.68 -1.56
CA GLU A 602 13.14 24.47 -1.76
C GLU A 602 13.03 25.65 -0.77
N ALA A 603 13.37 25.41 0.50
CA ALA A 603 13.39 26.45 1.52
C ALA A 603 14.39 27.58 1.19
N ALA A 604 15.58 27.24 0.69
CA ALA A 604 16.58 28.21 0.28
C ALA A 604 16.09 29.08 -0.91
N ASN A 605 15.42 28.48 -1.88
CA ASN A 605 14.91 29.20 -3.05
C ASN A 605 13.77 30.18 -2.69
N LEU A 606 12.88 29.76 -1.77
CA LEU A 606 11.81 30.63 -1.27
C LEU A 606 12.37 31.82 -0.48
N ALA A 607 13.42 31.62 0.32
CA ALA A 607 14.09 32.69 1.07
C ALA A 607 14.73 33.73 0.13
N LYS A 608 15.42 33.28 -0.93
CA LYS A 608 16.01 34.17 -1.96
C LYS A 608 14.96 35.09 -2.59
N SER A 609 13.80 34.54 -2.95
CA SER A 609 12.72 35.31 -3.59
C SER A 609 12.12 36.37 -2.66
N ARG A 610 11.94 36.06 -1.37
CA ARG A 610 11.43 37.02 -0.37
C ARG A 610 12.38 38.20 -0.15
N TYR A 611 13.69 37.92 -0.14
CA TYR A 611 14.72 38.93 0.07
C TYR A 611 14.72 40.02 -1.02
N VAL A 612 14.59 39.65 -2.29
CA VAL A 612 14.61 40.60 -3.43
C VAL A 612 13.40 41.56 -3.43
N VAL A 613 12.22 41.04 -3.10
CA VAL A 613 11.00 41.87 -3.02
C VAL A 613 11.10 42.90 -1.88
N GLY A 614 11.63 42.49 -0.72
CA GLY A 614 11.83 43.39 0.43
C GLY A 614 12.79 44.54 0.13
N ILE A 615 13.95 44.26 -0.47
CA ILE A 615 14.96 45.28 -0.81
C ILE A 615 14.41 46.35 -1.74
N SER A 616 13.53 45.99 -2.67
CA SER A 616 13.07 46.94 -3.68
C SER A 616 12.15 48.01 -3.09
N HIS A 617 11.40 47.69 -2.04
CA HIS A 617 10.63 48.68 -1.30
C HIS A 617 11.55 49.65 -0.53
N GLU A 618 12.57 49.13 0.14
CA GLU A 618 13.58 49.93 0.86
C GLU A 618 14.33 50.93 -0.05
N LEU A 619 14.52 50.59 -1.33
CA LEU A 619 15.22 51.45 -2.29
C LEU A 619 14.30 52.48 -2.97
N ARG A 620 13.00 52.20 -3.13
CA ARG A 620 12.07 53.07 -3.89
C ARG A 620 11.66 54.32 -3.09
N THR A 621 11.43 54.18 -1.78
CA THR A 621 11.02 55.28 -0.89
C THR A 621 12.01 56.46 -0.90
N PRO A 622 13.31 56.29 -0.61
CA PRO A 622 14.26 57.41 -0.62
C PRO A 622 14.41 58.02 -2.02
N LEU A 623 14.22 57.22 -3.07
CA LEU A 623 14.36 57.68 -4.45
C LEU A 623 13.23 58.60 -4.90
N ASN A 624 12.00 58.30 -4.49
CA ASN A 624 10.83 59.14 -4.79
C ASN A 624 10.95 60.53 -4.16
N ALA A 625 11.46 60.60 -2.92
CA ALA A 625 11.73 61.88 -2.26
C ALA A 625 12.78 62.71 -3.03
N VAL A 626 13.90 62.10 -3.43
CA VAL A 626 14.95 62.77 -4.22
C VAL A 626 14.39 63.30 -5.54
N LEU A 627 13.53 62.54 -6.21
CA LEU A 627 12.94 62.95 -7.48
C LEU A 627 11.98 64.14 -7.31
N GLY A 628 11.10 64.07 -6.31
CA GLY A 628 10.11 65.12 -6.05
C GLY A 628 10.75 66.46 -5.68
N TYR A 629 11.76 66.44 -4.81
CA TYR A 629 12.51 67.66 -4.46
C TYR A 629 13.32 68.20 -5.64
N ALA A 630 13.88 67.33 -6.49
CA ALA A 630 14.56 67.79 -7.70
C ALA A 630 13.58 68.46 -8.69
N GLN A 631 12.35 67.98 -8.81
CA GLN A 631 11.31 68.63 -9.63
C GLN A 631 10.89 69.99 -9.05
N LEU A 632 10.70 70.09 -7.73
CA LEU A 632 10.38 71.36 -7.06
C LEU A 632 11.47 72.42 -7.28
N LEU A 633 12.72 72.05 -7.03
CA LEU A 633 13.87 72.95 -7.20
C LEU A 633 14.10 73.34 -8.67
N GLU A 634 13.74 72.47 -9.63
CA GLU A 634 13.80 72.79 -11.06
C GLU A 634 12.76 73.84 -11.46
N GLY A 635 11.58 73.80 -10.84
CA GLY A 635 10.46 74.71 -11.08
C GLY A 635 10.53 76.06 -10.34
N ASP A 636 11.34 76.18 -9.29
CA ASP A 636 11.45 77.39 -8.47
C ASP A 636 12.10 78.55 -9.24
N PRO A 637 11.42 79.69 -9.49
CA PRO A 637 11.97 80.85 -10.20
C PRO A 637 13.18 81.52 -9.52
N SER A 638 13.33 81.34 -8.20
CA SER A 638 14.40 81.97 -7.39
C SER A 638 15.77 81.31 -7.57
N ILE A 639 15.81 80.09 -8.11
CA ILE A 639 17.04 79.34 -8.35
C ILE A 639 17.78 79.92 -9.57
N PRO A 640 19.06 80.32 -9.42
CA PRO A 640 19.86 80.83 -10.54
C PRO A 640 20.01 79.79 -11.67
N GLU A 641 19.91 80.24 -12.92
CA GLU A 641 19.99 79.40 -14.12
C GLU A 641 21.20 78.43 -14.16
N PRO A 642 22.41 78.80 -13.69
CA PRO A 642 23.54 77.88 -13.62
C PRO A 642 23.32 76.68 -12.67
N ARG A 643 22.45 76.80 -11.66
CA ARG A 643 22.14 75.75 -10.68
C ARG A 643 21.01 74.82 -11.14
N ARG A 644 20.09 75.30 -11.98
CA ARG A 644 19.01 74.48 -12.58
C ARG A 644 19.55 73.30 -13.36
N ASN A 645 20.70 73.46 -14.02
CA ASN A 645 21.31 72.36 -14.76
C ASN A 645 21.74 71.20 -13.86
N GLY A 646 22.28 71.50 -12.66
CA GLY A 646 22.63 70.47 -11.67
C GLY A 646 21.39 69.72 -11.14
N ILE A 647 20.29 70.44 -10.93
CA ILE A 647 19.02 69.86 -10.50
C ILE A 647 18.42 68.94 -11.58
N ARG A 648 18.49 69.34 -12.85
CA ARG A 648 18.11 68.48 -14.00
C ARG A 648 18.90 67.17 -14.03
N VAL A 649 20.19 67.21 -13.71
CA VAL A 649 21.04 66.01 -13.66
C VAL A 649 20.62 65.09 -12.50
N ILE A 650 20.32 65.64 -11.32
CA ILE A 650 19.81 64.87 -10.17
C ILE A 650 18.50 64.18 -10.54
N ARG A 651 17.54 64.92 -11.13
CA ARG A 651 16.25 64.36 -11.57
C ARG A 651 16.40 63.21 -12.56
N ARG A 652 17.23 63.39 -13.61
CA ARG A 652 17.51 62.35 -14.60
C ARG A 652 18.17 61.12 -13.98
N SER A 653 19.07 61.32 -13.00
CA SER A 653 19.76 60.23 -12.31
C SER A 653 18.80 59.43 -11.41
N ALA A 654 17.89 60.12 -10.71
CA ALA A 654 16.86 59.47 -9.90
C ALA A 654 15.86 58.68 -10.77
N GLN A 655 15.43 59.24 -11.90
CA GLN A 655 14.60 58.53 -12.90
C GLN A 655 15.29 57.27 -13.45
N HIS A 656 16.60 57.36 -13.72
CA HIS A 656 17.38 56.22 -14.19
C HIS A 656 17.47 55.09 -13.16
N LEU A 657 17.70 55.42 -11.89
CA LEU A 657 17.76 54.44 -10.81
C LEU A 657 16.40 53.77 -10.55
N SER A 658 15.30 54.50 -10.72
CA SER A 658 13.96 53.94 -10.55
C SER A 658 13.67 52.90 -11.63
N GLY A 659 14.03 53.20 -12.88
CA GLY A 659 13.91 52.24 -13.98
C GLY A 659 14.79 50.99 -13.80
N LEU A 660 15.96 51.11 -13.14
CA LEU A 660 16.82 49.97 -12.79
C LEU A 660 16.16 49.03 -11.78
N ILE A 661 15.61 49.59 -10.71
CA ILE A 661 14.94 48.84 -9.65
C ILE A 661 13.72 48.11 -10.22
N ASP A 662 12.90 48.80 -11.03
CA ASP A 662 11.73 48.20 -11.66
C ASP A 662 12.10 47.07 -12.62
N GLY A 663 13.18 47.24 -13.41
CA GLY A 663 13.68 46.20 -14.31
C GLY A 663 14.20 44.97 -13.58
N LEU A 664 14.90 45.13 -12.46
CA LEU A 664 15.40 44.02 -11.63
C LEU A 664 14.26 43.24 -10.98
N LEU A 665 13.25 43.94 -10.48
CA LEU A 665 12.03 43.34 -9.93
C LEU A 665 11.26 42.51 -10.96
N ASP A 666 11.11 43.04 -12.18
CA ASP A 666 10.43 42.32 -13.26
C ASP A 666 11.17 41.00 -13.57
N ILE A 667 12.51 40.99 -13.62
CA ILE A 667 13.31 39.76 -13.82
C ILE A 667 13.10 38.76 -12.69
N SER A 668 13.22 39.20 -11.43
CA SER A 668 13.05 38.30 -10.27
C SER A 668 11.65 37.68 -10.19
N ARG A 669 10.61 38.42 -10.59
CA ARG A 669 9.23 37.89 -10.65
C ARG A 669 9.03 36.90 -11.79
N MET A 670 9.71 37.10 -12.92
CA MET A 670 9.66 36.18 -14.06
C MET A 670 10.35 34.85 -13.74
N GLU A 671 11.54 34.85 -13.13
CA GLU A 671 12.23 33.61 -12.69
C GLU A 671 11.40 32.82 -11.68
N ALA A 672 10.64 33.50 -10.83
CA ALA A 672 9.75 32.89 -9.84
C ALA A 672 8.40 32.43 -10.43
N GLY A 673 8.14 32.66 -11.72
CA GLY A 673 6.86 32.33 -12.38
C GLY A 673 5.66 33.15 -11.89
N ARG A 674 5.89 34.33 -11.30
CA ARG A 674 4.86 35.16 -10.64
C ARG A 674 4.42 36.38 -11.45
N LEU A 675 4.91 36.55 -12.68
CA LEU A 675 4.48 37.65 -13.55
C LEU A 675 3.08 37.38 -14.10
N GLN A 676 2.09 38.18 -13.71
CA GLN A 676 0.73 38.11 -14.25
C GLN A 676 0.63 38.94 -15.53
N THR A 677 0.10 38.36 -16.61
CA THR A 677 -0.18 39.07 -17.87
C THR A 677 -1.67 39.40 -17.96
N HIS A 678 -1.97 40.63 -18.37
CA HIS A 678 -3.36 41.07 -18.53
C HIS A 678 -3.76 41.02 -20.00
N ARG A 679 -4.90 40.41 -20.31
CA ARG A 679 -5.39 40.32 -21.69
C ARG A 679 -6.38 41.45 -21.97
N ASN A 680 -5.86 42.59 -22.43
CA ASN A 680 -6.63 43.78 -22.77
C ASN A 680 -7.10 43.75 -24.23
N GLU A 681 -8.25 44.35 -24.52
CA GLU A 681 -8.70 44.61 -25.90
C GLU A 681 -8.14 45.95 -26.38
N ILE A 682 -7.18 45.93 -27.30
CA ILE A 682 -6.51 47.14 -27.79
C ILE A 682 -6.90 47.44 -29.24
N ARG A 683 -7.14 48.72 -29.55
CA ARG A 683 -7.26 49.19 -30.94
C ARG A 683 -5.88 49.28 -31.56
N LEU A 684 -5.52 48.26 -32.35
CA LEU A 684 -4.14 48.05 -32.79
C LEU A 684 -3.59 49.23 -33.62
N ALA A 685 -4.42 49.84 -34.48
CA ALA A 685 -4.02 50.99 -35.28
C ALA A 685 -3.68 52.22 -34.42
N ASP A 686 -4.53 52.55 -33.44
CA ASP A 686 -4.34 53.69 -32.55
C ASP A 686 -3.10 53.49 -31.67
N PHE A 687 -2.93 52.28 -31.14
CA PHE A 687 -1.77 51.89 -30.35
C PHE A 687 -0.45 52.06 -31.11
N LEU A 688 -0.41 51.59 -32.37
CA LEU A 688 0.78 51.72 -33.21
C LEU A 688 1.04 53.17 -33.61
N ALA A 689 0.01 53.96 -33.90
CA ALA A 689 0.14 55.37 -34.20
C ALA A 689 0.83 56.13 -33.05
N GLN A 690 0.40 55.90 -31.80
CA GLN A 690 1.01 56.52 -30.62
C GLN A 690 2.50 56.18 -30.48
N ILE A 691 2.88 54.91 -30.69
CA ILE A 691 4.29 54.50 -30.63
C ILE A 691 5.10 55.14 -31.76
N VAL A 692 4.55 55.11 -32.98
CA VAL A 692 5.19 55.69 -34.18
C VAL A 692 5.40 57.18 -34.04
N ASP A 693 4.43 57.92 -33.54
CA ASP A 693 4.53 59.38 -33.38
C ASP A 693 5.60 59.75 -32.35
N MET A 694 5.66 59.02 -31.23
CA MET A 694 6.69 59.22 -30.22
C MET A 694 8.10 58.88 -30.74
N VAL A 695 8.24 57.75 -31.43
CA VAL A 695 9.53 57.27 -31.94
C VAL A 695 10.01 58.11 -33.12
N ARG A 696 9.10 58.63 -33.96
CA ARG A 696 9.42 59.57 -35.04
C ARG A 696 10.05 60.84 -34.48
N LEU A 697 9.47 61.41 -33.43
CA LEU A 697 10.02 62.59 -32.77
C LEU A 697 11.43 62.33 -32.18
N GLN A 698 11.65 61.15 -31.60
CA GLN A 698 12.97 60.75 -31.08
C GLN A 698 14.01 60.56 -32.20
N ALA A 699 13.61 59.94 -33.32
CA ALA A 699 14.47 59.76 -34.48
C ALA A 699 14.82 61.10 -35.15
N GLU A 700 13.85 62.00 -35.32
CA GLU A 700 14.06 63.36 -35.84
C GLU A 700 15.01 64.16 -34.93
N GLY A 701 14.81 64.08 -33.61
CA GLY A 701 15.71 64.70 -32.63
C GLY A 701 17.14 64.14 -32.64
N ALA A 702 17.31 62.89 -33.10
CA ALA A 702 18.61 62.25 -33.31
C ALA A 702 19.17 62.45 -34.74
N GLY A 703 18.44 63.11 -35.65
CA GLY A 703 18.83 63.31 -37.05
C GLY A 703 18.67 62.08 -37.95
N LEU A 704 17.84 61.09 -37.55
CA LEU A 704 17.62 59.83 -38.26
C LEU A 704 16.31 59.85 -39.05
N THR A 705 16.27 59.11 -40.16
CA THR A 705 15.02 58.88 -40.91
C THR A 705 14.24 57.71 -40.28
N PHE A 706 12.97 57.94 -39.91
CA PHE A 706 12.11 56.87 -39.37
C PHE A 706 11.07 56.39 -40.39
N ARG A 707 11.08 55.10 -40.72
CA ARG A 707 10.10 54.47 -41.64
C ARG A 707 9.18 53.53 -40.88
N PHE A 708 7.88 53.62 -41.13
CA PHE A 708 6.89 52.69 -40.58
C PHE A 708 6.05 52.10 -41.70
N THR A 709 6.00 50.77 -41.78
CA THR A 709 5.19 50.03 -42.75
C THR A 709 4.29 49.01 -42.06
N ARG A 710 3.03 48.94 -42.49
CA ARG A 710 2.03 48.00 -41.97
C ARG A 710 1.16 47.46 -43.09
N PRO A 711 0.43 46.35 -42.88
CA PRO A 711 -0.52 45.83 -43.86
C PRO A 711 -1.71 46.79 -44.01
N GLU A 712 -2.35 46.79 -45.18
CA GLU A 712 -3.57 47.58 -45.44
C GLU A 712 -4.73 47.15 -44.53
N ILE A 713 -4.88 45.84 -44.33
CA ILE A 713 -5.95 45.26 -43.51
C ILE A 713 -5.34 44.80 -42.18
N LEU A 714 -5.77 45.44 -41.09
CA LEU A 714 -5.45 45.04 -39.72
C LEU A 714 -6.75 44.75 -38.96
N PRO A 715 -6.73 43.82 -38.00
CA PRO A 715 -7.85 43.67 -37.06
C PRO A 715 -8.05 44.98 -36.30
N ALA A 716 -9.31 45.42 -36.19
CA ALA A 716 -9.64 46.66 -35.50
C ALA A 716 -9.26 46.60 -34.01
N VAL A 717 -9.44 45.43 -33.40
CA VAL A 717 -9.14 45.17 -31.99
C VAL A 717 -8.44 43.83 -31.83
N VAL A 718 -7.38 43.79 -31.02
CA VAL A 718 -6.67 42.55 -30.66
C VAL A 718 -6.60 42.38 -29.14
N ALA A 719 -6.61 41.14 -28.68
CA ALA A 719 -6.50 40.78 -27.27
C ALA A 719 -5.04 40.50 -26.90
N THR A 720 -4.41 41.40 -26.12
CA THR A 720 -3.01 41.29 -25.67
C THR A 720 -2.75 42.18 -24.45
N ASP A 721 -1.58 42.06 -23.83
CA ASP A 721 -1.17 42.98 -22.77
C ASP A 721 -0.59 44.26 -23.39
N GLU A 722 -1.39 45.33 -23.43
CA GLU A 722 -0.99 46.62 -24.03
C GLU A 722 0.31 47.15 -23.43
N LYS A 723 0.44 47.08 -22.09
CA LYS A 723 1.56 47.67 -21.36
C LYS A 723 2.84 46.91 -21.68
N ARG A 724 2.79 45.58 -21.65
CA ARG A 724 3.96 44.73 -21.94
C ARG A 724 4.34 44.77 -23.42
N LEU A 725 3.36 44.78 -24.33
CA LEU A 725 3.62 44.97 -25.77
C LEU A 725 4.29 46.32 -26.04
N ARG A 726 3.81 47.41 -25.43
CA ARG A 726 4.43 48.75 -25.53
C ARG A 726 5.86 48.72 -25.03
N GLN A 727 6.11 48.09 -23.89
CA GLN A 727 7.43 47.97 -23.28
C GLN A 727 8.41 47.22 -24.19
N ILE A 728 8.00 46.10 -24.80
CA ILE A 728 8.82 45.34 -25.76
C ILE A 728 9.21 46.23 -26.95
N LEU A 729 8.22 46.88 -27.59
CA LEU A 729 8.46 47.69 -28.79
C LEU A 729 9.33 48.91 -28.50
N LEU A 730 9.09 49.62 -27.40
CA LEU A 730 9.88 50.79 -27.02
C LEU A 730 11.31 50.43 -26.63
N ASN A 731 11.54 49.30 -25.94
CA ASN A 731 12.90 48.87 -25.61
C ASN A 731 13.72 48.55 -26.86
N LEU A 732 13.10 47.96 -27.89
CA LEU A 732 13.78 47.66 -29.15
C LEU A 732 13.99 48.92 -30.01
N LEU A 733 12.95 49.76 -30.16
CA LEU A 733 13.01 50.97 -30.99
C LEU A 733 13.94 52.05 -30.40
N SER A 734 13.93 52.23 -29.08
CA SER A 734 14.85 53.16 -28.43
C SER A 734 16.30 52.71 -28.53
N ASN A 735 16.58 51.40 -28.48
CA ASN A 735 17.91 50.86 -28.75
C ASN A 735 18.32 51.08 -30.22
N ALA A 736 17.42 50.82 -31.18
CA ALA A 736 17.68 51.07 -32.59
C ALA A 736 18.07 52.53 -32.88
N ILE A 737 17.35 53.49 -32.31
CA ILE A 737 17.68 54.93 -32.41
C ILE A 737 19.01 55.24 -31.73
N LYS A 738 19.19 54.77 -30.49
CA LYS A 738 20.36 55.08 -29.67
C LYS A 738 21.68 54.59 -30.29
N PHE A 739 21.68 53.46 -31.00
CA PHE A 739 22.88 52.86 -31.57
C PHE A 739 23.06 53.12 -33.07
N THR A 740 22.24 54.01 -33.63
CA THR A 740 22.36 54.48 -35.02
C THR A 740 22.77 55.95 -35.01
N PRO A 741 24.04 56.28 -35.33
CA PRO A 741 24.50 57.67 -35.32
C PRO A 741 23.96 58.49 -36.51
N GLU A 742 23.83 57.88 -37.68
CA GLU A 742 23.30 58.45 -38.91
C GLU A 742 22.63 57.33 -39.74
N GLY A 743 21.65 57.68 -40.57
CA GLY A 743 20.94 56.72 -41.43
C GLY A 743 19.45 56.58 -41.07
N GLU A 744 18.94 55.36 -41.07
CA GLU A 744 17.51 55.09 -40.90
C GLU A 744 17.19 54.00 -39.87
N VAL A 745 16.02 54.14 -39.24
CA VAL A 745 15.39 53.13 -38.39
C VAL A 745 14.02 52.82 -38.97
N ALA A 746 13.72 51.54 -39.19
CA ALA A 746 12.46 51.09 -39.77
C ALA A 746 11.71 50.15 -38.81
N LEU A 747 10.40 50.35 -38.69
CA LEU A 747 9.47 49.45 -38.03
C LEU A 747 8.51 48.88 -39.07
N GLU A 748 8.55 47.57 -39.28
CA GLU A 748 7.63 46.87 -40.16
C GLU A 748 6.75 45.92 -39.36
N MET A 749 5.45 45.95 -39.61
CA MET A 749 4.51 45.00 -39.02
C MET A 749 3.92 44.10 -40.09
N THR A 750 3.88 42.79 -39.82
CA THR A 750 3.04 41.85 -40.56
C THR A 750 2.07 41.16 -39.62
N TYR A 751 0.88 40.82 -40.11
CA TYR A 751 -0.16 40.15 -39.32
C TYR A 751 -0.77 39.02 -40.13
N ARG A 752 -0.59 37.77 -39.68
CA ARG A 752 -1.14 36.57 -40.34
C ARG A 752 -1.53 35.53 -39.29
N GLY A 753 -2.69 34.91 -39.46
CA GLY A 753 -3.12 33.80 -38.59
C GLY A 753 -3.14 34.12 -37.09
N GLN A 754 -3.59 35.33 -36.72
CA GLN A 754 -3.58 35.86 -35.34
C GLN A 754 -2.20 36.12 -34.73
N VAL A 755 -1.12 36.01 -35.51
CA VAL A 755 0.25 36.32 -35.08
C VAL A 755 0.69 37.63 -35.72
N ALA A 756 1.17 38.55 -34.88
CA ALA A 756 1.85 39.76 -35.32
C ALA A 756 3.37 39.55 -35.29
N VAL A 757 4.04 39.95 -36.36
CA VAL A 757 5.51 39.99 -36.43
C VAL A 757 5.93 41.44 -36.59
N PHE A 758 6.66 41.96 -35.61
CA PHE A 758 7.27 43.28 -35.63
C PHE A 758 8.73 43.15 -35.99
N THR A 759 9.15 43.75 -37.10
CA THR A 759 10.54 43.79 -37.56
C THR A 759 11.08 45.20 -37.35
N ILE A 760 12.08 45.33 -36.48
CA ILE A 760 12.77 46.58 -36.20
C ILE A 760 14.15 46.49 -36.85
N ARG A 761 14.42 47.35 -37.83
CA ARG A 761 15.69 47.41 -38.55
C ARG A 761 16.36 48.75 -38.29
N ASP A 762 17.65 48.73 -38.03
CA ASP A 762 18.51 49.91 -37.96
C ASP A 762 19.72 49.77 -38.88
N THR A 763 20.26 50.90 -39.33
CA THR A 763 21.52 50.97 -40.09
C THR A 763 22.70 51.36 -39.20
N GLY A 764 22.64 51.01 -37.91
CA GLY A 764 23.60 51.42 -36.90
C GLY A 764 24.89 50.60 -36.90
N LEU A 765 25.57 50.59 -35.76
CA LEU A 765 26.89 49.96 -35.60
C LEU A 765 26.91 48.44 -35.85
N GLY A 766 25.76 47.78 -35.75
CA GLY A 766 25.67 46.32 -35.73
C GLY A 766 26.24 45.69 -34.45
N ILE A 767 25.94 44.41 -34.25
CA ILE A 767 26.30 43.61 -33.07
C ILE A 767 27.28 42.51 -33.52
N PRO A 768 28.45 42.36 -32.88
CA PRO A 768 29.37 41.27 -33.15
C PRO A 768 28.72 39.90 -32.93
N GLU A 769 29.07 38.91 -33.74
CA GLU A 769 28.50 37.55 -33.65
C GLU A 769 28.71 36.92 -32.26
N ALA A 770 29.86 37.16 -31.64
CA ALA A 770 30.16 36.70 -30.28
C ALA A 770 29.25 37.31 -29.19
N ASP A 771 28.62 38.45 -29.46
CA ASP A 771 27.76 39.15 -28.51
C ASP A 771 26.27 38.80 -28.71
N LEU A 772 25.85 38.24 -29.86
CA LEU A 772 24.44 37.98 -30.19
C LEU A 772 23.70 37.08 -29.19
N GLY A 773 24.40 36.14 -28.54
CA GLY A 773 23.83 35.32 -27.46
C GLY A 773 23.78 36.02 -26.11
N ARG A 774 24.71 36.95 -25.85
CA ARG A 774 24.91 37.61 -24.55
C ARG A 774 24.11 38.89 -24.38
N ILE A 775 23.70 39.54 -25.48
CA ILE A 775 22.91 40.79 -25.43
C ILE A 775 21.56 40.65 -24.70
N PHE A 776 21.07 39.43 -24.50
CA PHE A 776 19.84 39.16 -23.77
C PHE A 776 20.09 38.87 -22.28
N GLU A 777 21.33 38.69 -21.83
CA GLU A 777 21.66 38.46 -20.42
C GLU A 777 21.56 39.76 -19.59
N PRO A 778 21.11 39.69 -18.32
CA PRO A 778 20.97 40.88 -17.48
C PRO A 778 22.28 41.63 -17.27
N PHE A 779 22.25 42.97 -17.33
CA PHE A 779 23.39 43.88 -17.12
C PHE A 779 24.53 43.77 -18.13
N GLU A 780 24.40 42.93 -19.15
CA GLU A 780 25.39 42.84 -20.22
C GLU A 780 25.29 44.06 -21.15
N ARG A 781 26.46 44.59 -21.52
CA ARG A 781 26.60 45.72 -22.45
C ARG A 781 27.61 45.32 -23.52
N GLY A 782 27.26 45.58 -24.79
CA GLY A 782 28.07 45.15 -25.94
C GLY A 782 29.56 45.45 -25.79
N SER A 783 30.40 44.57 -26.35
CA SER A 783 31.86 44.62 -26.20
C SER A 783 32.51 45.86 -26.84
N MET A 784 31.80 46.52 -27.77
CA MET A 784 32.28 47.67 -28.52
C MET A 784 32.42 48.96 -27.66
N PRO A 785 33.53 49.72 -27.78
CA PRO A 785 33.74 50.97 -27.04
C PRO A 785 32.61 52.00 -27.23
N ALA A 786 32.08 52.11 -28.45
CA ALA A 786 30.95 52.97 -28.78
C ALA A 786 29.64 52.52 -28.11
N ALA A 787 29.45 51.21 -27.94
CA ALA A 787 28.28 50.65 -27.25
C ALA A 787 28.36 50.86 -25.72
N ARG A 788 29.57 50.78 -25.13
CA ARG A 788 29.83 51.06 -23.71
C ARG A 788 29.71 52.54 -23.34
N ALA A 789 30.02 53.45 -24.27
CA ALA A 789 29.88 54.89 -24.06
C ALA A 789 28.41 55.36 -24.04
N ALA A 790 27.48 54.57 -24.59
CA ALA A 790 26.08 54.97 -24.75
C ALA A 790 25.25 54.73 -23.46
N PRO A 791 24.53 55.73 -22.91
CA PRO A 791 23.89 55.68 -21.60
C PRO A 791 22.75 54.66 -21.53
N GLY A 792 22.79 53.68 -20.62
CA GLY A 792 21.74 52.67 -20.44
C GLY A 792 22.11 51.54 -19.48
N THR A 793 21.10 50.84 -18.97
CA THR A 793 21.19 49.87 -17.85
C THR A 793 21.60 48.46 -18.25
N GLY A 794 21.52 48.12 -19.54
CA GLY A 794 21.71 46.73 -20.02
C GLY A 794 20.49 45.82 -19.79
N LEU A 795 19.39 46.31 -19.20
CA LEU A 795 18.22 45.48 -18.89
C LEU A 795 17.15 45.48 -20.00
N GLY A 796 17.14 46.46 -20.89
CA GLY A 796 16.05 46.66 -21.86
C GLY A 796 15.82 45.48 -22.81
N LEU A 797 16.90 44.87 -23.32
CA LEU A 797 16.82 43.70 -24.20
C LEU A 797 16.45 42.43 -23.45
N THR A 798 17.01 42.22 -22.25
CA THR A 798 16.64 41.12 -21.34
C THR A 798 15.15 41.15 -21.01
N ILE A 799 14.62 42.33 -20.65
CA ILE A 799 13.20 42.51 -20.33
C ILE A 799 12.35 42.25 -21.58
N ALA A 800 12.72 42.78 -22.75
CA ALA A 800 11.98 42.52 -23.98
C ALA A 800 11.94 41.02 -24.33
N HIS A 801 13.06 40.32 -24.18
CA HIS A 801 13.18 38.89 -24.44
C HIS A 801 12.32 38.06 -23.48
N LEU A 802 12.43 38.30 -22.17
CA LEU A 802 11.64 37.59 -21.17
C LEU A 802 10.14 37.88 -21.29
N LEU A 803 9.75 39.15 -21.51
CA LEU A 803 8.34 39.51 -21.73
C LEU A 803 7.77 38.84 -22.99
N SER A 804 8.56 38.77 -24.06
CA SER A 804 8.15 38.05 -25.27
C SER A 804 7.90 36.57 -24.98
N GLN A 805 8.77 35.91 -24.21
CA GLN A 805 8.59 34.49 -23.82
C GLN A 805 7.36 34.29 -22.93
N VAL A 806 7.16 35.15 -21.92
CA VAL A 806 5.99 35.08 -21.02
C VAL A 806 4.69 35.32 -21.78
N MET A 807 4.69 36.17 -22.81
CA MET A 807 3.57 36.38 -23.71
C MET A 807 3.39 35.27 -24.77
N GLY A 808 4.18 34.19 -24.69
CA GLY A 808 4.09 33.04 -25.62
C GLY A 808 4.67 33.32 -27.02
N GLY A 809 5.52 34.33 -27.15
CA GLY A 809 6.19 34.73 -28.39
C GLY A 809 7.71 34.55 -28.35
N GLU A 810 8.39 35.03 -29.37
CA GLU A 810 9.86 35.01 -29.45
C GLU A 810 10.45 36.29 -30.05
N ILE A 811 11.72 36.56 -29.72
CA ILE A 811 12.54 37.59 -30.35
C ILE A 811 13.73 36.90 -31.04
N THR A 812 13.93 37.22 -32.32
CA THR A 812 15.11 36.81 -33.09
C THR A 812 15.88 38.04 -33.54
N VAL A 813 17.20 37.90 -33.71
CA VAL A 813 18.09 39.00 -34.10
C VAL A 813 19.03 38.55 -35.20
N GLU A 814 19.20 39.39 -36.20
CA GLU A 814 20.21 39.27 -37.25
C GLU A 814 21.00 40.58 -37.28
N SER A 815 22.32 40.53 -37.16
CA SER A 815 23.15 41.73 -37.13
C SER A 815 24.50 41.48 -37.76
N ARG A 816 25.06 42.52 -38.39
CA ARG A 816 26.41 42.53 -38.93
C ARG A 816 27.07 43.85 -38.60
N VAL A 817 28.30 43.80 -38.09
CA VAL A 817 29.05 44.99 -37.67
C VAL A 817 29.22 45.93 -38.88
N GLY A 818 28.78 47.18 -38.73
CA GLY A 818 28.81 48.22 -39.76
C GLY A 818 27.65 48.20 -40.76
N GLU A 819 26.80 47.17 -40.78
CA GLU A 819 25.61 47.09 -41.66
C GLU A 819 24.28 47.33 -40.92
N GLY A 820 24.31 47.32 -39.58
CA GLY A 820 23.14 47.53 -38.71
C GLY A 820 22.53 46.24 -38.14
N THR A 821 21.41 46.38 -37.44
CA THR A 821 20.73 45.27 -36.74
C THR A 821 19.26 45.13 -37.14
N CYS A 822 18.77 43.89 -37.16
CA CYS A 822 17.37 43.55 -37.42
C CYS A 822 16.82 42.65 -36.31
N PHE A 823 15.92 43.18 -35.48
CA PHE A 823 15.16 42.41 -34.50
C PHE A 823 13.78 42.03 -35.06
N ARG A 824 13.38 40.77 -34.91
CA ARG A 824 12.00 40.31 -35.22
C ARG A 824 11.33 39.76 -33.98
N VAL A 825 10.20 40.34 -33.60
CA VAL A 825 9.37 39.92 -32.47
C VAL A 825 8.10 39.26 -33.00
N ARG A 826 7.85 38.01 -32.62
CA ARG A 826 6.63 37.26 -33.00
C ARG A 826 5.73 37.08 -31.78
N LEU A 827 4.51 37.63 -31.81
CA LEU A 827 3.55 37.56 -30.70
C LEU A 827 2.15 37.20 -31.20
N MET A 828 1.41 36.41 -30.41
CA MET A 828 0.01 36.12 -30.68
C MET A 828 -0.86 37.33 -30.27
N LEU A 829 -1.42 38.02 -31.25
CA LEU A 829 -2.35 39.14 -31.05
C LEU A 829 -3.73 38.72 -31.61
N ALA A 830 -4.51 38.00 -30.80
CA ALA A 830 -5.78 37.42 -31.24
C ALA A 830 -6.81 38.50 -31.60
N SER A 831 -7.34 38.47 -32.83
CA SER A 831 -8.41 39.39 -33.26
C SER A 831 -9.69 39.20 -32.45
N VAL A 832 -10.32 40.30 -32.05
CA VAL A 832 -11.59 40.29 -31.31
C VAL A 832 -12.73 40.66 -32.26
N ASN A 833 -13.66 39.72 -32.49
CA ASN A 833 -14.73 39.88 -33.47
C ASN A 833 -15.97 40.64 -32.93
N ARG A 834 -16.06 40.84 -31.61
CA ARG A 834 -17.10 41.63 -30.93
C ARG A 834 -16.43 42.46 -29.82
N PRO A 835 -15.89 43.64 -30.14
CA PRO A 835 -15.27 44.48 -29.14
C PRO A 835 -16.32 44.98 -28.13
N ALA A 836 -15.95 45.04 -26.85
CA ALA A 836 -16.79 45.69 -25.84
C ALA A 836 -16.99 47.18 -26.20
N PRO A 837 -18.15 47.81 -25.93
CA PRO A 837 -18.37 49.21 -26.24
C PRO A 837 -17.42 50.08 -25.40
N ALA A 838 -16.31 50.49 -26.00
CA ALA A 838 -15.37 51.42 -25.40
C ALA A 838 -16.03 52.81 -25.40
N ALA A 839 -16.31 53.34 -24.21
CA ALA A 839 -16.67 54.74 -24.03
C ALA A 839 -15.51 55.61 -24.51
N MET A 840 -15.73 56.36 -25.59
CA MET A 840 -14.77 57.31 -26.12
C MET A 840 -14.70 58.50 -25.13
N PRO A 841 -13.54 58.83 -24.55
CA PRO A 841 -13.40 60.11 -23.84
C PRO A 841 -13.50 61.24 -24.89
N PRO A 842 -14.19 62.36 -24.61
CA PRO A 842 -14.17 63.51 -25.50
C PRO A 842 -12.73 64.05 -25.63
N PRO A 843 -12.38 64.69 -26.77
CA PRO A 843 -11.06 65.29 -26.94
C PRO A 843 -10.84 66.37 -25.88
N ALA A 844 -9.82 66.18 -25.04
CA ALA A 844 -9.45 67.12 -24.00
C ALA A 844 -9.01 68.44 -24.65
N ALA A 845 -9.84 69.48 -24.52
CA ALA A 845 -9.40 70.85 -24.71
C ALA A 845 -8.27 71.13 -23.71
N VAL A 846 -7.15 71.68 -24.18
CA VAL A 846 -6.01 72.06 -23.33
C VAL A 846 -6.47 73.14 -22.35
N MET A 847 -6.80 72.72 -21.14
CA MET A 847 -7.13 73.61 -20.02
C MET A 847 -5.86 73.84 -19.20
N ARG A 848 -5.47 75.10 -19.03
CA ARG A 848 -4.47 75.46 -18.00
C ARG A 848 -5.17 75.64 -16.65
N PRO A 849 -4.65 75.07 -15.56
CA PRO A 849 -5.27 75.23 -14.25
C PRO A 849 -5.11 76.68 -13.76
N ALA A 850 -6.22 77.39 -13.64
CA ALA A 850 -6.30 78.62 -12.86
C ALA A 850 -6.85 78.25 -11.47
N LEU A 851 -5.95 78.00 -10.53
CA LEU A 851 -6.28 77.78 -9.12
C LEU A 851 -6.72 79.11 -8.52
N SER A 852 -8.02 79.28 -8.29
CA SER A 852 -8.55 80.51 -7.72
C SER A 852 -9.81 80.24 -6.89
N GLU A 853 -9.65 79.50 -5.79
CA GLU A 853 -10.38 79.75 -4.54
C GLU A 853 -9.43 79.48 -3.35
N PRO A 854 -8.98 80.51 -2.63
CA PRO A 854 -8.13 80.32 -1.45
C PRO A 854 -8.84 79.50 -0.37
N GLY A 855 -8.19 78.47 0.17
CA GLY A 855 -8.59 77.84 1.45
C GLY A 855 -9.25 76.46 1.40
N ARG A 856 -9.32 75.77 0.24
CA ARG A 856 -9.78 74.37 0.20
C ARG A 856 -8.79 73.45 0.91
N LEU A 857 -9.30 72.59 1.80
CA LEU A 857 -8.50 71.63 2.56
C LEU A 857 -8.23 70.35 1.77
N VAL A 858 -6.97 69.99 1.59
CA VAL A 858 -6.52 68.69 1.06
C VAL A 858 -5.91 67.89 2.20
N LEU A 859 -6.41 66.68 2.44
CA LEU A 859 -5.86 65.76 3.44
C LEU A 859 -4.87 64.80 2.76
N VAL A 860 -3.63 64.78 3.19
CA VAL A 860 -2.57 63.89 2.69
C VAL A 860 -2.27 62.84 3.74
N ALA A 861 -2.57 61.58 3.44
CA ALA A 861 -2.33 60.44 4.29
C ALA A 861 -1.24 59.54 3.70
N ASP A 862 -0.12 59.43 4.40
CA ASP A 862 1.06 58.68 3.98
C ASP A 862 1.91 58.35 5.21
N ASP A 863 2.56 57.20 5.30
CA ASP A 863 3.42 56.87 6.44
C ASP A 863 4.79 57.56 6.37
N ASP A 864 5.27 57.90 5.18
CA ASP A 864 6.55 58.58 4.97
C ASP A 864 6.44 60.09 5.27
N PRO A 865 7.10 60.60 6.33
CA PRO A 865 7.08 62.02 6.68
C PRO A 865 7.69 62.92 5.61
N ALA A 866 8.68 62.44 4.84
CA ALA A 866 9.29 63.22 3.76
C ALA A 866 8.32 63.39 2.59
N HIS A 867 7.53 62.37 2.29
CA HIS A 867 6.53 62.43 1.23
C HIS A 867 5.34 63.35 1.61
N ARG A 868 4.86 63.30 2.86
CA ARG A 868 3.86 64.27 3.33
C ARG A 868 4.38 65.71 3.25
N ALA A 869 5.62 65.94 3.67
CA ALA A 869 6.24 67.26 3.60
C ALA A 869 6.38 67.78 2.16
N LEU A 870 6.80 66.92 1.24
CA LEU A 870 6.84 67.23 -0.19
C LEU A 870 5.46 67.63 -0.72
N MET A 871 4.40 66.87 -0.40
CA MET A 871 3.04 67.19 -0.83
C MET A 871 2.54 68.52 -0.27
N ARG A 872 2.90 68.85 0.97
CA ARG A 872 2.63 70.17 1.56
C ARG A 872 3.31 71.28 0.76
N GLU A 873 4.60 71.14 0.50
CA GLU A 873 5.41 72.13 -0.25
C GLU A 873 4.90 72.34 -1.69
N ILE A 874 4.29 71.31 -2.30
CA ILE A 874 3.67 71.42 -3.63
C ILE A 874 2.33 72.17 -3.56
N LEU A 875 1.48 71.86 -2.58
CA LEU A 875 0.08 72.28 -2.59
C LEU A 875 -0.18 73.61 -1.88
N GLU A 876 0.55 73.94 -0.82
CA GLU A 876 0.36 75.20 -0.07
C GLU A 876 0.64 76.47 -0.90
N PRO A 877 1.73 76.54 -1.72
CA PRO A 877 1.98 77.71 -2.57
C PRO A 877 0.89 77.95 -3.63
N LEU A 878 0.09 76.93 -3.92
CA LEU A 878 -1.01 76.98 -4.87
C LEU A 878 -2.35 77.42 -4.23
N GLY A 879 -2.36 77.73 -2.92
CA GLY A 879 -3.51 78.25 -2.19
C GLY A 879 -4.38 77.20 -1.48
N PHE A 880 -3.93 75.93 -1.44
CA PHE A 880 -4.58 74.87 -0.66
C PHE A 880 -4.13 74.89 0.80
N THR A 881 -5.06 74.55 1.70
CA THR A 881 -4.69 74.19 3.07
C THR A 881 -4.39 72.70 3.11
N VAL A 882 -3.25 72.27 3.64
CA VAL A 882 -2.89 70.84 3.69
C VAL A 882 -2.97 70.32 5.13
N ALA A 883 -3.77 69.27 5.35
CA ALA A 883 -3.74 68.49 6.58
C ALA A 883 -2.97 67.19 6.35
N GLU A 884 -2.16 66.77 7.30
CA GLU A 884 -1.34 65.57 7.20
C GLU A 884 -1.80 64.48 8.16
N ALA A 885 -1.85 63.24 7.68
CA ALA A 885 -2.11 62.04 8.47
C ALA A 885 -0.97 61.03 8.30
N PRO A 886 -0.33 60.56 9.38
CA PRO A 886 0.76 59.58 9.30
C PRO A 886 0.27 58.13 9.13
N ASP A 887 -1.02 57.84 9.32
CA ASP A 887 -1.58 56.49 9.22
C ASP A 887 -3.09 56.53 8.89
N GLY A 888 -3.65 55.35 8.61
CA GLY A 888 -5.07 55.19 8.29
C GLY A 888 -6.03 55.69 9.38
N PRO A 889 -5.86 55.31 10.66
CA PRO A 889 -6.70 55.82 11.75
C PRO A 889 -6.69 57.35 11.89
N ALA A 890 -5.52 58.00 11.79
CA ALA A 890 -5.41 59.45 11.82
C ALA A 890 -6.09 60.08 10.60
N CYS A 891 -5.98 59.46 9.43
CA CYS A 891 -6.68 59.89 8.22
C CYS A 891 -8.20 59.88 8.42
N LEU A 892 -8.76 58.79 8.96
CA LEU A 892 -10.20 58.67 9.24
C LEU A 892 -10.67 59.73 10.26
N ALA A 893 -9.90 59.96 11.32
CA ALA A 893 -10.21 60.95 12.34
C ALA A 893 -10.20 62.38 11.77
N LEU A 894 -9.18 62.74 10.99
CA LEU A 894 -9.06 64.07 10.38
C LEU A 894 -10.07 64.31 9.27
N ALA A 895 -10.36 63.30 8.44
CA ALA A 895 -11.38 63.38 7.40
C ALA A 895 -12.76 63.71 7.99
N LYS A 896 -13.11 63.09 9.12
CA LYS A 896 -14.36 63.36 9.84
C LYS A 896 -14.37 64.73 10.53
N ALA A 897 -13.25 65.18 11.08
CA ALA A 897 -13.17 66.40 11.88
C ALA A 897 -13.02 67.69 11.05
N ARG A 898 -12.50 67.60 9.83
CA ARG A 898 -12.06 68.76 9.04
C ARG A 898 -12.71 68.87 7.66
N GLU A 899 -13.54 67.90 7.25
CA GLU A 899 -14.28 67.86 5.98
C GLU A 899 -13.43 68.30 4.76
N PRO A 900 -12.33 67.58 4.44
CA PRO A 900 -11.45 67.98 3.34
C PRO A 900 -12.16 67.83 1.99
N ALA A 901 -11.80 68.68 1.03
CA ALA A 901 -12.33 68.65 -0.33
C ALA A 901 -11.73 67.51 -1.17
N LEU A 902 -10.51 67.09 -0.85
CA LEU A 902 -9.77 66.00 -1.48
C LEU A 902 -8.93 65.27 -0.43
N VAL A 903 -8.92 63.93 -0.49
CA VAL A 903 -8.01 63.08 0.27
C VAL A 903 -7.02 62.43 -0.69
N LEU A 904 -5.73 62.71 -0.51
CA LEU A 904 -4.62 62.00 -1.16
C LEU A 904 -4.16 60.90 -0.20
N LEU A 905 -4.29 59.64 -0.60
CA LEU A 905 -4.22 58.50 0.32
C LEU A 905 -3.26 57.43 -0.18
N ASP A 906 -2.17 57.19 0.55
CA ASP A 906 -1.24 56.12 0.23
C ASP A 906 -1.84 54.73 0.43
N ILE A 907 -1.51 53.80 -0.47
CA ILE A 907 -2.02 52.42 -0.40
C ILE A 907 -1.31 51.62 0.70
N ALA A 908 0.01 51.77 0.83
CA ALA A 908 0.87 50.88 1.58
C ALA A 908 1.19 51.42 2.99
N MET A 909 0.16 51.70 3.77
CA MET A 909 0.31 52.17 5.16
C MET A 909 0.31 51.00 6.18
N PRO A 910 1.14 51.06 7.24
CA PRO A 910 1.13 50.06 8.31
C PRO A 910 -0.20 50.01 9.07
N GLY A 911 -0.64 48.80 9.43
CA GLY A 911 -1.82 48.57 10.27
C GLY A 911 -3.16 48.60 9.51
N MET A 912 -3.44 49.68 8.79
CA MET A 912 -4.65 49.82 7.96
C MET A 912 -4.27 50.32 6.57
N SER A 913 -4.54 49.51 5.55
CA SER A 913 -4.22 49.84 4.16
C SER A 913 -5.06 51.01 3.65
N GLY A 914 -4.55 51.75 2.67
CA GLY A 914 -5.31 52.83 2.04
C GLY A 914 -6.64 52.36 1.46
N TRP A 915 -6.73 51.11 0.99
CA TRP A 915 -7.98 50.52 0.50
C TRP A 915 -9.03 50.39 1.61
N GLU A 916 -8.63 49.96 2.79
CA GLU A 916 -9.50 49.85 3.96
C GLU A 916 -9.95 51.23 4.45
N VAL A 917 -9.06 52.23 4.44
CA VAL A 917 -9.38 53.62 4.79
C VAL A 917 -10.40 54.20 3.80
N ALA A 918 -10.16 54.07 2.49
CA ALA A 918 -11.07 54.58 1.46
C ALA A 918 -12.46 53.93 1.55
N ARG A 919 -12.51 52.61 1.75
CA ARG A 919 -13.78 51.89 1.95
C ARG A 919 -14.51 52.36 3.21
N THR A 920 -13.80 52.49 4.32
CA THR A 920 -14.36 52.97 5.60
C THR A 920 -14.90 54.40 5.49
N LEU A 921 -14.21 55.29 4.76
CA LEU A 921 -14.70 56.63 4.47
C LEU A 921 -16.01 56.58 3.67
N ARG A 922 -16.07 55.78 2.60
CA ARG A 922 -17.29 55.66 1.79
C ARG A 922 -18.46 55.04 2.55
N GLU A 923 -18.23 54.02 3.36
CA GLU A 923 -19.26 53.38 4.21
C GLU A 923 -19.81 54.33 5.28
N THR A 924 -19.03 55.32 5.73
CA THR A 924 -19.46 56.33 6.71
C THR A 924 -20.15 57.54 6.06
N GLY A 925 -20.43 57.49 4.76
CA GLY A 925 -21.13 58.54 4.02
C GLY A 925 -20.24 59.71 3.58
N PHE A 926 -18.91 59.55 3.59
CA PHE A 926 -17.97 60.58 3.18
C PHE A 926 -18.07 60.83 1.66
N THR A 927 -18.36 62.07 1.26
CA THR A 927 -18.67 62.44 -0.14
C THR A 927 -17.53 63.14 -0.88
N ALA A 928 -16.47 63.56 -0.18
CA ALA A 928 -15.33 64.24 -0.80
C ALA A 928 -14.51 63.28 -1.70
N ARG A 929 -13.72 63.86 -2.61
CA ARG A 929 -12.92 63.09 -3.57
C ARG A 929 -11.76 62.39 -2.87
N ILE A 930 -11.46 61.17 -3.29
CA ILE A 930 -10.33 60.38 -2.78
C ILE A 930 -9.44 59.99 -3.96
N ALA A 931 -8.17 60.41 -3.96
CA ALA A 931 -7.18 59.95 -4.91
C ALA A 931 -6.18 59.02 -4.19
N MET A 932 -6.08 57.77 -4.65
CA MET A 932 -5.14 56.81 -4.09
C MET A 932 -3.73 57.08 -4.64
N MET A 933 -2.71 57.07 -3.80
CA MET A 933 -1.31 57.18 -4.22
C MET A 933 -0.65 55.80 -4.09
N SER A 934 0.03 55.33 -5.13
CA SER A 934 0.64 53.99 -5.13
C SER A 934 2.10 54.01 -5.57
N ALA A 935 2.96 53.33 -4.81
CA ALA A 935 4.36 53.10 -5.21
C ALA A 935 4.53 51.96 -6.23
N ASN A 936 3.47 51.26 -6.64
CA ASN A 936 3.54 50.13 -7.56
C ASN A 936 2.31 50.06 -8.49
N VAL A 937 2.53 50.07 -9.80
CA VAL A 937 1.46 50.02 -10.82
C VAL A 937 0.60 48.74 -10.76
N HIS A 938 0.94 47.74 -9.94
CA HIS A 938 0.14 46.52 -9.71
C HIS A 938 -0.55 46.46 -8.33
N GLU A 939 -0.36 47.42 -7.42
CA GLU A 939 -1.25 47.63 -6.26
C GLU A 939 -2.59 48.27 -6.66
N ILE A 940 -2.66 48.72 -7.92
CA ILE A 940 -3.84 49.21 -8.61
C ILE A 940 -4.77 48.02 -8.91
N SER A 941 -5.63 47.66 -7.95
CA SER A 941 -6.68 46.66 -8.18
C SER A 941 -7.65 47.15 -9.26
N PRO A 942 -8.13 46.30 -10.20
CA PRO A 942 -8.98 46.72 -11.31
C PRO A 942 -10.45 46.91 -10.90
N SER A 943 -10.74 47.49 -9.74
CA SER A 943 -12.10 48.00 -9.47
C SER A 943 -12.29 49.34 -10.20
N ARG A 944 -12.25 49.30 -11.54
CA ARG A 944 -12.85 50.33 -12.39
C ARG A 944 -14.30 49.92 -12.65
N GLY A 945 -15.20 50.48 -11.86
CA GLY A 945 -16.65 50.32 -11.95
C GLY A 945 -17.32 51.42 -11.12
N ALA A 946 -18.64 51.59 -11.24
CA ALA A 946 -19.38 52.65 -10.56
C ALA A 946 -19.30 52.60 -9.01
N ASP A 947 -18.79 51.49 -8.44
CA ASP A 947 -18.70 51.22 -7.00
C ASP A 947 -17.25 51.30 -6.43
N ALA A 948 -16.30 51.91 -7.13
CA ALA A 948 -14.94 52.07 -6.61
C ALA A 948 -14.92 52.99 -5.38
N PRO A 949 -14.20 52.66 -4.28
CA PRO A 949 -14.18 53.49 -3.08
C PRO A 949 -13.32 54.76 -3.22
N HIS A 950 -12.78 55.04 -4.40
CA HIS A 950 -11.90 56.16 -4.73
C HIS A 950 -12.27 56.76 -6.10
N ASP A 951 -11.80 57.97 -6.39
CA ASP A 951 -12.13 58.75 -7.59
C ASP A 951 -10.97 58.82 -8.60
N ASP A 952 -9.71 58.70 -8.17
CA ASP A 952 -8.56 58.57 -9.07
C ASP A 952 -7.39 57.81 -8.40
N ILE A 953 -6.39 57.43 -9.18
CA ILE A 953 -5.16 56.79 -8.72
C ILE A 953 -3.94 57.49 -9.34
N ILE A 954 -2.98 57.86 -8.48
CA ILE A 954 -1.74 58.56 -8.81
C ILE A 954 -0.55 57.64 -8.51
N ALA A 955 0.27 57.34 -9.52
CA ALA A 955 1.44 56.49 -9.37
C ALA A 955 2.65 57.30 -8.85
N LYS A 956 3.40 56.74 -7.89
CA LYS A 956 4.68 57.25 -7.41
C LYS A 956 5.82 56.46 -8.09
N PRO A 957 6.87 57.11 -8.62
CA PRO A 957 7.08 58.56 -8.65
C PRO A 957 6.12 59.28 -9.61
N PHE A 958 5.48 60.35 -9.16
CA PHE A 958 4.60 61.17 -9.99
C PHE A 958 5.35 62.30 -10.69
N ASP A 959 4.84 62.71 -11.85
CA ASP A 959 5.21 63.97 -12.46
C ASP A 959 4.39 65.10 -11.84
N MET A 960 5.04 66.24 -11.54
CA MET A 960 4.38 67.38 -10.89
C MET A 960 3.19 67.89 -11.70
N GLN A 961 3.31 67.87 -13.04
CA GLN A 961 2.28 68.39 -13.93
C GLN A 961 1.06 67.46 -13.95
N ASP A 962 1.28 66.14 -14.03
CA ASP A 962 0.23 65.12 -13.95
C ASP A 962 -0.49 65.13 -12.59
N LEU A 963 0.27 65.28 -11.48
CA LEU A 963 -0.30 65.41 -10.14
C LEU A 963 -1.27 66.60 -10.06
N LEU A 964 -0.86 67.77 -10.55
CA LEU A 964 -1.69 68.98 -10.50
C LEU A 964 -2.89 68.93 -11.44
N GLU A 965 -2.75 68.36 -12.64
CA GLU A 965 -3.85 68.15 -13.58
C GLU A 965 -4.93 67.23 -12.99
N ARG A 966 -4.53 66.15 -12.30
CA ARG A 966 -5.47 65.22 -11.65
C ARG A 966 -6.18 65.85 -10.45
N ILE A 967 -5.44 66.56 -9.60
CA ILE A 967 -6.01 67.27 -8.44
C ILE A 967 -7.02 68.32 -8.90
N THR A 968 -6.68 69.10 -9.93
CA THR A 968 -7.58 70.14 -10.46
C THR A 968 -8.80 69.56 -11.17
N GLY A 969 -8.65 68.44 -11.89
CA GLY A 969 -9.75 67.67 -12.46
C GLY A 969 -10.73 67.15 -11.40
N LEU A 970 -10.23 66.59 -10.30
CA LEU A 970 -11.05 66.07 -9.19
C LEU A 970 -11.83 67.17 -8.46
N LEU A 971 -11.23 68.35 -8.30
CA LEU A 971 -11.82 69.48 -7.58
C LEU A 971 -12.77 70.35 -8.44
N GLY A 972 -12.87 70.07 -9.75
CA GLY A 972 -13.85 70.67 -10.65
C GLY A 972 -13.66 72.16 -10.96
N THR A 973 -12.47 72.72 -10.72
CA THR A 973 -12.18 74.15 -10.93
C THR A 973 -11.69 74.41 -12.35
N ALA A 974 -12.63 74.49 -13.29
CA ALA A 974 -12.37 74.65 -14.72
C ALA A 974 -13.29 75.74 -15.30
N ARG A 975 -12.75 76.88 -15.78
CA ARG A 975 -13.54 77.93 -16.47
C ARG A 975 -13.15 78.01 -17.96
N PRO A 976 -14.10 78.14 -18.91
CA PRO A 976 -13.78 78.45 -20.30
C PRO A 976 -13.38 79.93 -20.44
N LEU A 977 -12.30 80.22 -21.16
CA LEU A 977 -11.95 81.60 -21.54
C LEU A 977 -12.90 82.11 -22.65
N PRO A 978 -13.15 83.44 -22.73
CA PRO A 978 -13.67 84.07 -23.95
C PRO A 978 -12.59 84.04 -25.04
N ASP A 979 -12.99 83.80 -26.29
CA ASP A 979 -12.10 83.84 -27.46
C ASP A 979 -11.27 85.15 -27.48
N PRO A 980 -9.93 85.07 -27.53
CA PRO A 980 -9.14 86.21 -27.95
C PRO A 980 -9.34 86.39 -29.47
N ALA A 981 -9.76 87.59 -29.86
CA ALA A 981 -9.85 88.03 -31.26
C ALA A 981 -8.54 87.76 -32.02
N PRO A 982 -8.59 87.48 -33.34
CA PRO A 982 -7.43 87.05 -34.10
C PRO A 982 -6.45 88.22 -34.28
N GLU A 983 -5.43 88.30 -33.42
CA GLU A 983 -4.22 89.05 -33.74
C GLU A 983 -3.43 88.27 -34.79
N THR A 984 -3.60 88.66 -36.05
CA THR A 984 -2.70 88.33 -37.15
C THR A 984 -1.31 88.89 -36.85
N ARG A 985 -0.43 88.06 -36.29
CA ARG A 985 1.03 88.21 -36.43
C ARG A 985 1.56 87.11 -37.34
N PRO A 986 2.39 87.46 -38.33
CA PRO A 986 2.71 86.56 -39.44
C PRO A 986 3.48 85.34 -38.96
N ILE A 987 2.99 84.17 -39.33
CA ILE A 987 3.69 82.89 -39.22
C ILE A 987 4.89 82.98 -40.18
N VAL A 988 6.06 83.28 -39.64
CA VAL A 988 7.32 83.06 -40.34
C VAL A 988 7.53 81.55 -40.37
N ARG A 989 7.25 80.94 -41.53
CA ARG A 989 7.73 79.61 -41.88
C ARG A 989 9.26 79.62 -41.83
N PRO A 990 9.92 78.73 -41.09
CA PRO A 990 11.34 78.48 -41.32
C PRO A 990 11.45 77.70 -42.63
N GLU A 991 11.98 78.35 -43.66
CA GLU A 991 12.36 77.71 -44.91
C GLU A 991 13.47 76.68 -44.68
N ARG A 992 13.41 75.60 -45.45
CA ARG A 992 14.52 74.65 -45.64
C ARG A 992 15.76 75.39 -46.15
N PRO A 993 16.96 75.14 -45.60
CA PRO A 993 18.19 75.37 -46.34
C PRO A 993 18.36 74.24 -47.36
N ALA A 994 18.17 74.57 -48.64
CA ALA A 994 18.73 73.80 -49.73
C ALA A 994 20.25 74.00 -49.77
N GLU A 995 20.94 72.89 -50.04
CA GLU A 995 22.19 72.73 -50.79
C GLU A 995 23.11 73.94 -50.99
N ALA A 996 24.35 73.75 -50.57
CA ALA A 996 25.49 74.58 -50.92
C ALA A 996 25.73 74.63 -52.44
N ALA A 997 26.03 75.82 -52.98
CA ALA A 997 27.10 75.99 -53.99
C ALA A 997 27.50 77.47 -54.20
N LYS A 998 28.74 77.75 -53.79
CA LYS A 998 29.81 78.51 -54.49
C LYS A 998 29.60 79.97 -54.90
N GLY A 999 30.48 80.82 -54.38
CA GLY A 999 30.84 82.12 -54.99
C GLY A 999 31.69 83.01 -54.08
N ASP A 1000 33.00 82.73 -54.04
CA ASP A 1000 34.15 83.63 -53.80
C ASP A 1000 34.04 84.86 -52.87
N ALA A 1001 34.89 84.89 -51.83
CA ALA A 1001 36.14 85.69 -51.80
C ALA A 1001 36.58 86.06 -50.36
N ALA A 1002 37.69 85.47 -49.94
CA ALA A 1002 38.78 86.03 -49.13
C ALA A 1002 38.47 87.03 -47.99
N ARG A 1003 38.62 86.55 -46.73
CA ARG A 1003 39.51 87.12 -45.70
C ARG A 1003 39.62 86.15 -44.51
N SER A 1004 40.75 85.45 -44.42
CA SER A 1004 41.15 84.67 -43.26
C SER A 1004 41.57 85.61 -42.13
N THR A 1005 40.90 85.54 -40.98
CA THR A 1005 41.39 86.05 -39.69
C THR A 1005 41.44 84.86 -38.74
N ALA A 1006 42.63 84.25 -38.64
CA ALA A 1006 42.88 83.08 -37.80
C ALA A 1006 42.80 83.46 -36.30
N VAL A 1007 42.07 82.67 -35.51
CA VAL A 1007 42.09 82.76 -34.05
C VAL A 1007 43.49 82.31 -33.57
N PRO A 1008 44.16 83.04 -32.67
CA PRO A 1008 45.47 82.63 -32.16
C PRO A 1008 45.44 81.21 -31.56
N ALA A 1009 46.41 80.37 -31.96
CA ALA A 1009 46.48 78.96 -31.59
C ALA A 1009 46.53 78.72 -30.07
N GLU A 1010 47.03 79.67 -29.29
CA GLU A 1010 47.09 79.61 -27.83
C GLU A 1010 45.68 79.59 -27.19
N HIS A 1011 44.75 80.37 -27.73
CA HIS A 1011 43.36 80.40 -27.24
C HIS A 1011 42.60 79.13 -27.64
N VAL A 1012 42.84 78.62 -28.84
CA VAL A 1012 42.29 77.33 -29.29
C VAL A 1012 42.79 76.21 -28.37
N ALA A 1013 44.09 76.16 -28.07
CA ALA A 1013 44.67 75.16 -27.17
C ALA A 1013 44.14 75.24 -25.74
N ALA A 1014 43.94 76.46 -25.21
CA ALA A 1014 43.37 76.68 -23.88
C ALA A 1014 41.90 76.20 -23.79
N LEU A 1015 41.07 76.59 -24.76
CA LEU A 1015 39.67 76.16 -24.86
C LEU A 1015 39.56 74.64 -25.08
N LEU A 1016 40.45 74.06 -25.87
CA LEU A 1016 40.50 72.62 -26.15
C LEU A 1016 40.95 71.82 -24.91
N ARG A 1017 41.90 72.34 -24.12
CA ARG A 1017 42.28 71.75 -22.83
C ARG A 1017 41.11 71.76 -21.87
N LEU A 1018 40.41 72.89 -21.73
CA LEU A 1018 39.24 73.04 -20.86
C LEU A 1018 38.06 72.15 -21.33
N GLY A 1019 37.87 72.01 -22.64
CA GLY A 1019 36.89 71.13 -23.26
C GLY A 1019 37.17 69.65 -23.00
N ARG A 1020 38.43 69.21 -23.13
CA ARG A 1020 38.84 67.80 -22.90
C ARG A 1020 38.67 67.36 -21.45
N ILE A 1021 38.85 68.27 -20.49
CA ILE A 1021 38.61 68.00 -19.07
C ILE A 1021 37.16 68.28 -18.62
N GLY A 1022 36.28 68.70 -19.55
CA GLY A 1022 34.87 68.96 -19.26
C GLY A 1022 34.61 70.12 -18.30
N HIS A 1023 35.56 71.06 -18.15
CA HIS A 1023 35.47 72.13 -17.15
C HIS A 1023 34.67 73.34 -17.67
N VAL A 1024 33.35 73.17 -17.79
CA VAL A 1024 32.40 74.12 -18.41
C VAL A 1024 32.50 75.54 -17.84
N ARG A 1025 32.62 75.69 -16.51
CA ARG A 1025 32.83 77.02 -15.87
C ARG A 1025 34.10 77.70 -16.33
N GLY A 1026 35.19 76.95 -16.53
CA GLY A 1026 36.45 77.49 -17.03
C GLY A 1026 36.36 77.84 -18.51
N ILE A 1027 35.56 77.10 -19.30
CA ILE A 1027 35.28 77.43 -20.70
C ILE A 1027 34.51 78.75 -20.80
N GLU A 1028 33.44 78.92 -20.01
CA GLU A 1028 32.67 80.18 -20.00
C GLU A 1028 33.52 81.36 -19.54
N ALA A 1029 34.33 81.18 -18.49
CA ALA A 1029 35.26 82.21 -18.01
C ALA A 1029 36.28 82.57 -19.09
N LYS A 1030 36.85 81.58 -19.78
CA LYS A 1030 37.82 81.83 -20.86
C LYS A 1030 37.16 82.48 -22.08
N LEU A 1031 35.95 82.07 -22.47
CA LEU A 1031 35.21 82.71 -23.56
C LEU A 1031 34.85 84.17 -23.24
N THR A 1032 34.58 84.48 -21.97
CA THR A 1032 34.31 85.86 -21.51
C THR A 1032 35.59 86.71 -21.49
N GLU A 1033 36.73 86.11 -21.10
CA GLU A 1033 38.05 86.75 -21.21
C GLU A 1033 38.41 87.08 -22.67
N LEU A 1034 38.01 86.23 -23.63
CA LEU A 1034 38.29 86.45 -25.06
C LEU A 1034 37.40 87.53 -25.70
N GLU A 1035 36.33 87.99 -25.03
CA GLU A 1035 35.47 89.07 -25.56
C GLU A 1035 36.15 90.44 -25.58
N THR A 1036 37.19 90.62 -24.76
CA THR A 1036 37.97 91.87 -24.70
C THR A 1036 39.20 91.85 -25.62
N ASP A 1037 39.47 90.74 -26.30
CA ASP A 1037 40.61 90.59 -27.21
C ASP A 1037 40.19 90.84 -28.67
N ALA A 1038 40.72 91.93 -29.26
CA ALA A 1038 40.42 92.32 -30.65
C ALA A 1038 40.91 91.32 -31.71
N ALA A 1039 41.78 90.36 -31.34
CA ALA A 1039 42.28 89.32 -32.24
C ALA A 1039 41.31 88.14 -32.42
N VAL A 1040 40.24 88.05 -31.60
CA VAL A 1040 39.28 86.94 -31.67
C VAL A 1040 37.96 87.40 -32.31
N PRO A 1041 37.49 86.75 -33.40
CA PRO A 1041 36.22 87.10 -34.02
C PRO A 1041 35.04 86.89 -33.05
N PRO A 1042 34.14 87.87 -32.89
CA PRO A 1042 32.96 87.73 -32.02
C PRO A 1042 32.05 86.56 -32.43
N ALA A 1043 32.01 86.24 -33.72
CA ALA A 1043 31.27 85.11 -34.27
C ALA A 1043 31.79 83.75 -33.73
N PHE A 1044 33.10 83.63 -33.51
CA PHE A 1044 33.70 82.42 -32.93
C PHE A 1044 33.31 82.27 -31.46
N ILE A 1045 33.35 83.35 -30.68
CA ILE A 1045 32.93 83.34 -29.27
C ILE A 1045 31.45 82.98 -29.15
N ALA A 1046 30.59 83.58 -29.99
CA ALA A 1046 29.16 83.29 -30.02
C ALA A 1046 28.87 81.82 -30.41
N GLN A 1047 29.61 81.28 -31.39
CA GLN A 1047 29.50 79.88 -31.79
C GLN A 1047 29.93 78.93 -30.65
N MET A 1048 31.09 79.19 -30.04
CA MET A 1048 31.61 78.36 -28.94
C MET A 1048 30.70 78.44 -27.71
N ARG A 1049 30.18 79.62 -27.38
CA ARG A 1049 29.23 79.80 -26.27
C ARG A 1049 27.91 79.10 -26.58
N GLY A 1050 27.38 79.20 -27.80
CA GLY A 1050 26.19 78.46 -28.23
C GLY A 1050 26.33 76.95 -28.11
N LEU A 1051 27.49 76.39 -28.47
CA LEU A 1051 27.79 74.96 -28.31
C LEU A 1051 27.88 74.54 -26.83
N VAL A 1052 28.45 75.38 -25.96
CA VAL A 1052 28.53 75.14 -24.52
C VAL A 1052 27.16 75.25 -23.85
N THR A 1053 26.34 76.24 -24.23
CA THR A 1053 24.96 76.40 -23.74
C THR A 1053 24.07 75.24 -24.21
N ALA A 1054 24.28 74.74 -25.43
CA ALA A 1054 23.62 73.54 -25.95
C ALA A 1054 24.20 72.23 -25.38
N TYR A 1055 25.27 72.31 -24.57
CA TYR A 1055 26.00 71.17 -23.98
C TYR A 1055 26.56 70.18 -25.02
N ASP A 1056 26.77 70.64 -26.26
CA ASP A 1056 27.35 69.86 -27.35
C ASP A 1056 28.88 69.89 -27.27
N MET A 1057 29.41 69.28 -26.20
CA MET A 1057 30.85 69.26 -25.90
C MET A 1057 31.65 68.49 -26.97
N ARG A 1058 30.99 67.57 -27.68
CA ARG A 1058 31.60 66.76 -28.74
C ARG A 1058 31.88 67.63 -29.97
N ARG A 1059 30.91 68.44 -30.38
CA ARG A 1059 31.07 69.40 -31.48
C ARG A 1059 31.92 70.60 -31.07
N TYR A 1060 31.85 71.04 -29.81
CA TYR A 1060 32.75 72.04 -29.25
C TYR A 1060 34.22 71.61 -29.38
N VAL A 1061 34.58 70.40 -28.92
CA VAL A 1061 35.94 69.87 -29.08
C VAL A 1061 36.27 69.64 -30.56
N GLY A 1062 35.32 69.12 -31.36
CA GLY A 1062 35.53 68.87 -32.78
C GLY A 1062 35.83 70.14 -33.60
N VAL A 1063 35.16 71.26 -33.31
CA VAL A 1063 35.43 72.55 -33.97
C VAL A 1063 36.81 73.09 -33.57
N LEU A 1064 37.17 72.98 -32.29
CA LEU A 1064 38.49 73.40 -31.80
C LEU A 1064 39.62 72.50 -32.31
N GLU A 1065 39.40 71.19 -32.47
CA GLU A 1065 40.36 70.25 -33.07
C GLU A 1065 40.54 70.49 -34.56
N GLY A 1066 39.49 70.89 -35.28
CA GLY A 1066 39.58 71.33 -36.67
C GLY A 1066 40.42 72.60 -36.80
N LEU A 1067 40.14 73.61 -35.98
CA LEU A 1067 40.91 74.86 -35.97
C LEU A 1067 42.37 74.68 -35.53
N ALA A 1068 42.65 73.73 -34.64
CA ALA A 1068 44.01 73.39 -34.23
C ALA A 1068 44.78 72.57 -35.27
N ARG A 1069 44.11 72.01 -36.29
CA ARG A 1069 44.76 71.35 -37.44
C ARG A 1069 45.04 72.35 -38.58
N ASP A 1070 44.25 73.42 -38.67
CA ASP A 1070 44.34 74.44 -39.70
C ASP A 1070 45.21 75.66 -39.30
N ALA A 1071 45.66 75.74 -38.03
CA ALA A 1071 46.59 76.72 -37.48
C ALA A 1071 47.97 76.10 -37.23
#